data_AF-A0A964VQ15-F1
#
_entry.id   AF-A0A964VQ15-F1
#
_cell.length_a   1.000
_cell.length_b   1.000
_cell.length_c   1.000
_cell.angle_alpha   90.00
_cell.angle_beta   90.00
_cell.angle_gamma   90.00
#
_symmetry.space_group_name_H-M   'P 1'
#
loop_
_entity.id
_entity.type
_entity.pdbx_description
1 polymer ?
#
loop_
_entity_poly.entity_id
_entity_poly.type
_entity_poly.pdbx_seq_one_letter_code
_entity_poly.pdbx_strand_id
1 'polypeptide(L)'
;MLARFACGFAITLAVAGAAKAAEPPPLGPVGSQATYILETSKPLLATTVRRFVVILGAVETRATRSFQWLELDATKTSGERFRVWLLANDRPSRSRALATTNVARYVLQEGGSQPKEFVHRVTDEPVLPTTGAWEFLWPRPAAGRFRDGVIAPRVDWLGHRYTLESSEVNGNDSFPPAPRRVDLLPNVLVGVPSNSRTKDDTRRYDGSEYEMVRLTRDNYAEMIRAGMNCFRVDAEQAGWLADEPVFHWGVGGTDVPYPECLFRSTYLGPALFLDEPAVHTRDQFIRPRLAKEPAFRKSVTPQIVLREFTNIFHEAVAKGAPWNLIKGLRSRTDVDLGTLNFPQRNLYSWETMIASAAWQLTAEPDGGPRAIVFEPPGRLGTRRTVPEWNMAYGCQLSPTNPASLSDVIFGFLRGAARAADKDWGVSIYGAVDRADAPGLLTRAYDLGATHFFFWDNYQIACVPYGECLALARQLQTHAQSRPDRDSARLKRAAEVAILLPPGYDLGHVHMGRGNFWGLNELNLERTNHFGVRYRRVMGNFFTEIENCLRHGVAFDLLWDLNGLKLDGYREVVRVREDGRVEISAGSRRSLRKGSRVPERPAGKPPQLVVELSGADGPSPRAITAHARITEGSAPVYFTAGADGRGVYHNAMALWELYGPEAEDYRQLSGRVISTPARDGSAATVGTQFTVEHPGRYRLRAATTDLAGRSAVVWKEFSVKR
;
A
#
# COMPACT_ATOMS: atom_id res chain seq x y z
N MET A 1 -40.27 69.40 29.61
CA MET A 1 -39.06 69.82 30.35
C MET A 1 -37.88 69.67 29.40
N LEU A 2 -37.26 70.80 29.03
CA LEU A 2 -35.93 71.00 28.44
C LEU A 2 -35.38 69.96 27.43
N ALA A 3 -35.23 70.35 26.15
CA ALA A 3 -33.96 70.83 25.54
C ALA A 3 -33.14 69.64 24.96
N ARG A 4 -32.60 69.62 23.74
CA ARG A 4 -31.90 70.66 22.96
C ARG A 4 -31.74 70.22 21.50
N PHE A 5 -31.75 71.20 20.60
CA PHE A 5 -31.40 71.15 19.17
C PHE A 5 -29.91 70.81 18.93
N ALA A 6 -29.60 70.19 17.78
CA ALA A 6 -28.40 70.49 16.99
C ALA A 6 -28.58 70.05 15.52
N CYS A 7 -28.46 71.04 14.61
CA CYS A 7 -28.44 70.91 13.15
C CYS A 7 -27.21 70.12 12.67
N GLY A 8 -27.41 69.20 11.71
CA GLY A 8 -26.34 68.57 10.95
C GLY A 8 -26.20 69.18 9.55
N PHE A 9 -25.05 69.80 9.29
CA PHE A 9 -24.56 70.13 7.94
C PHE A 9 -24.13 68.82 7.24
N ALA A 10 -24.64 68.55 6.04
CA ALA A 10 -24.19 67.45 5.20
C ALA A 10 -22.94 67.88 4.41
N ILE A 11 -21.80 67.26 4.72
CA ILE A 11 -20.58 67.31 3.91
C ILE A 11 -20.57 66.07 3.03
N THR A 12 -20.71 66.25 1.72
CA THR A 12 -20.52 65.20 0.71
C THR A 12 -19.01 64.98 0.51
N LEU A 13 -18.44 63.98 1.18
CA LEU A 13 -17.09 63.50 0.89
C LEU A 13 -17.13 62.62 -0.37
N ALA A 14 -16.57 63.13 -1.47
CA ALA A 14 -16.21 62.32 -2.63
C ALA A 14 -15.03 61.43 -2.24
N VAL A 15 -15.29 60.14 -2.01
CA VAL A 15 -14.23 59.14 -1.84
C VAL A 15 -13.69 58.82 -3.24
N ALA A 16 -12.54 59.40 -3.57
CA ALA A 16 -11.73 58.93 -4.69
C ALA A 16 -11.29 57.50 -4.38
N GLY A 17 -11.87 56.51 -5.07
CA GLY A 17 -11.40 55.14 -5.01
C GLY A 17 -9.98 55.08 -5.56
N ALA A 18 -9.00 54.96 -4.67
CA ALA A 18 -7.64 54.65 -5.06
C ALA A 18 -7.65 53.29 -5.76
N ALA A 19 -7.42 53.29 -7.07
CA ALA A 19 -7.17 52.08 -7.83
C ALA A 19 -5.99 51.35 -7.16
N LYS A 20 -6.25 50.19 -6.57
CA LYS A 20 -5.22 49.32 -6.02
C LYS A 20 -4.24 49.03 -7.17
N ALA A 21 -2.98 49.46 -7.04
CA ALA A 21 -1.96 49.21 -8.06
C ALA A 21 -1.98 47.71 -8.39
N ALA A 22 -2.02 47.37 -9.68
CA ALA A 22 -2.01 45.99 -10.11
C ALA A 22 -0.77 45.31 -9.54
N GLU A 23 -0.97 44.21 -8.80
CA GLU A 23 0.15 43.42 -8.28
C GLU A 23 1.05 42.99 -9.44
N PRO A 24 2.38 43.06 -9.28
CA PRO A 24 3.29 42.63 -10.34
C PRO A 24 3.00 41.17 -10.70
N PRO A 25 3.10 40.79 -11.98
CA PRO A 25 2.90 39.40 -12.39
C PRO A 25 3.80 38.45 -11.57
N PRO A 26 3.27 37.30 -11.10
CA PRO A 26 3.96 36.43 -10.17
C PRO A 26 5.34 35.92 -10.60
N LEU A 27 5.56 35.70 -11.91
CA LEU A 27 6.80 35.11 -12.42
C LEU A 27 7.73 36.14 -13.05
N GLY A 28 7.19 37.19 -13.67
CA GLY A 28 7.93 38.21 -14.41
C GLY A 28 7.06 38.94 -15.44
N PRO A 29 7.59 39.94 -16.16
CA PRO A 29 6.80 40.74 -17.11
C PRO A 29 6.06 39.84 -18.12
N VAL A 30 4.77 40.09 -18.34
CA VAL A 30 3.97 39.39 -19.36
C VAL A 30 4.63 39.56 -20.73
N GLY A 31 4.69 38.47 -21.51
CA GLY A 31 5.32 38.44 -22.82
C GLY A 31 6.84 38.21 -22.79
N SER A 32 7.43 38.07 -21.60
CA SER A 32 8.86 37.76 -21.47
C SER A 32 9.15 36.38 -22.07
N GLN A 33 10.06 36.34 -23.03
CA GLN A 33 10.43 35.14 -23.78
C GLN A 33 11.94 34.95 -23.78
N ALA A 34 12.38 33.71 -23.61
CA ALA A 34 13.77 33.32 -23.74
C ALA A 34 13.90 32.05 -24.58
N THR A 35 14.76 32.10 -25.59
CA THR A 35 15.07 30.98 -26.47
C THR A 35 16.43 30.41 -26.12
N TYR A 36 16.50 29.10 -25.99
CA TYR A 36 17.67 28.36 -25.58
C TYR A 36 18.06 27.31 -26.61
N ILE A 37 19.37 27.17 -26.85
CA ILE A 37 19.95 26.14 -27.71
C ILE A 37 20.93 25.28 -26.91
N LEU A 38 20.95 23.99 -27.22
CA LEU A 38 21.77 23.00 -26.52
C LEU A 38 23.26 23.32 -26.69
N GLU A 39 23.98 23.42 -25.57
CA GLU A 39 25.43 23.66 -25.55
C GLU A 39 26.17 22.32 -25.71
N THR A 40 26.53 21.95 -26.94
CA THR A 40 27.35 20.75 -27.19
C THR A 40 28.12 20.84 -28.50
N SER A 41 29.25 20.15 -28.54
CA SER A 41 30.05 19.91 -29.73
C SER A 41 29.86 18.50 -30.31
N LYS A 42 29.06 17.64 -29.64
CA LYS A 42 28.81 16.27 -30.08
C LYS A 42 27.63 16.21 -31.06
N PRO A 43 27.61 15.24 -31.99
CA PRO A 43 26.42 14.95 -32.78
C PRO A 43 25.22 14.66 -31.87
N LEU A 44 24.08 15.28 -32.16
CA LEU A 44 22.86 15.12 -31.38
C LEU A 44 22.10 13.86 -31.80
N LEU A 45 21.61 13.13 -30.80
CA LEU A 45 20.71 12.00 -31.04
C LEU A 45 19.29 12.50 -31.34
N ALA A 46 18.50 11.66 -32.01
CA ALA A 46 17.19 12.04 -32.57
C ALA A 46 16.22 12.58 -31.51
N THR A 47 16.21 12.00 -30.31
CA THR A 47 15.27 12.38 -29.24
C THR A 47 15.77 13.53 -28.36
N THR A 48 17.02 13.96 -28.53
CA THR A 48 17.60 15.07 -27.75
C THR A 48 16.89 16.38 -28.08
N VAL A 49 16.51 17.14 -27.06
CA VAL A 49 15.93 18.48 -27.26
C VAL A 49 17.05 19.45 -27.65
N ARG A 50 17.07 19.88 -28.92
CA ARG A 50 18.10 20.78 -29.44
C ARG A 50 17.84 22.26 -29.10
N ARG A 51 16.56 22.63 -29.01
CA ARG A 51 16.11 24.02 -28.83
C ARG A 51 14.81 24.03 -28.04
N PHE A 52 14.66 25.02 -27.17
CA PHE A 52 13.37 25.29 -26.54
C PHE A 52 13.16 26.79 -26.31
N VAL A 53 11.90 27.15 -26.09
CA VAL A 53 11.45 28.51 -25.78
C VAL A 53 10.67 28.47 -24.47
N VAL A 54 10.91 29.44 -23.60
CA VAL A 54 10.14 29.66 -22.37
C VAL A 54 9.45 31.00 -22.47
N ILE A 55 8.13 31.04 -22.24
CA ILE A 55 7.32 32.26 -22.38
C ILE A 55 6.51 32.47 -21.09
N LEU A 56 6.47 33.71 -20.61
CA LEU A 56 5.53 34.15 -19.57
C LEU A 56 4.30 34.76 -20.21
N GLY A 57 3.15 34.11 -20.04
CA GLY A 57 1.88 34.55 -20.59
C GLY A 57 1.09 35.46 -19.65
N ALA A 58 -0.21 35.53 -19.93
CA ALA A 58 -1.17 36.33 -19.18
C ALA A 58 -1.29 35.92 -17.71
N VAL A 59 -1.76 36.86 -16.88
CA VAL A 59 -2.05 36.65 -15.46
C VAL A 59 -3.53 36.34 -15.28
N GLU A 60 -3.85 35.28 -14.54
CA GLU A 60 -5.20 34.96 -14.09
C GLU A 60 -5.31 35.16 -12.57
N THR A 61 -6.38 35.80 -12.11
CA THR A 61 -6.70 35.88 -10.68
C THR A 61 -7.68 34.76 -10.31
N ARG A 62 -7.31 33.93 -9.33
CA ARG A 62 -8.14 32.84 -8.80
C ARG A 62 -8.17 32.88 -7.28
N ALA A 63 -9.36 32.90 -6.68
CA ALA A 63 -9.57 32.83 -5.22
C ALA A 63 -8.57 33.69 -4.41
N THR A 64 -8.44 34.97 -4.79
CA THR A 64 -7.54 36.00 -4.23
C THR A 64 -6.03 35.86 -4.48
N ARG A 65 -5.58 34.93 -5.31
CA ARG A 65 -4.16 34.81 -5.73
C ARG A 65 -4.02 35.08 -7.22
N SER A 66 -2.94 35.73 -7.61
CA SER A 66 -2.54 35.91 -8.99
C SER A 66 -1.69 34.73 -9.43
N PHE A 67 -2.00 34.16 -10.59
CA PHE A 67 -1.24 33.10 -11.25
C PHE A 67 -0.84 33.57 -12.65
N GLN A 68 0.28 33.11 -13.17
CA GLN A 68 0.76 33.48 -14.48
C GLN A 68 1.02 32.22 -15.31
N TRP A 69 0.69 32.30 -16.60
CA TRP A 69 1.03 31.26 -17.55
C TRP A 69 2.54 31.16 -17.76
N LEU A 70 3.07 29.96 -17.69
CA LEU A 70 4.44 29.60 -18.04
C LEU A 70 4.38 28.52 -19.12
N GLU A 71 4.80 28.86 -20.33
CA GLU A 71 4.92 27.95 -21.46
C GLU A 71 6.37 27.46 -21.62
N LEU A 72 6.50 26.20 -22.00
CA LEU A 72 7.73 25.56 -22.44
C LEU A 72 7.45 24.89 -23.80
N ASP A 73 8.03 25.39 -24.88
CA ASP A 73 7.93 24.84 -26.24
C ASP A 73 9.27 24.24 -26.66
N ALA A 74 9.32 22.93 -26.88
CA ALA A 74 10.54 22.19 -27.08
C ALA A 74 10.58 21.54 -28.47
N THR A 75 11.74 21.58 -29.12
CA THR A 75 11.98 20.93 -30.42
C THR A 75 13.16 19.97 -30.33
N LYS A 76 12.92 18.70 -30.69
CA LYS A 76 13.94 17.66 -30.76
C LYS A 76 14.82 17.81 -32.00
N THR A 77 15.94 17.09 -32.03
CA THR A 77 16.80 16.98 -33.22
C THR A 77 16.05 16.41 -34.41
N SER A 78 15.14 15.45 -34.20
CA SER A 78 14.28 14.88 -35.24
C SER A 78 13.30 15.88 -35.86
N GLY A 79 13.07 17.03 -35.22
CA GLY A 79 12.04 18.01 -35.61
C GLY A 79 10.70 17.81 -34.90
N GLU A 80 10.52 16.70 -34.17
CA GLU A 80 9.37 16.51 -33.28
C GLU A 80 9.32 17.61 -32.20
N ARG A 81 8.11 17.96 -31.77
CA ARG A 81 7.86 19.03 -30.81
C ARG A 81 6.92 18.58 -29.69
N PHE A 82 7.06 19.18 -28.53
CA PHE A 82 6.08 19.10 -27.45
C PHE A 82 6.02 20.43 -26.70
N ARG A 83 4.88 20.69 -26.06
CA ARG A 83 4.64 21.91 -25.29
C ARG A 83 4.04 21.61 -23.94
N VAL A 84 4.42 22.38 -22.94
CA VAL A 84 3.90 22.26 -21.57
C VAL A 84 3.52 23.64 -21.08
N TRP A 85 2.33 23.75 -20.49
CA TRP A 85 1.88 24.99 -19.84
C TRP A 85 1.59 24.74 -18.37
N LEU A 86 2.00 25.69 -17.53
CA LEU A 86 1.57 25.82 -16.14
C LEU A 86 0.86 27.14 -15.93
N LEU A 87 -0.25 27.11 -15.20
CA LEU A 87 -0.72 28.31 -14.53
C LEU A 87 -0.19 28.28 -13.10
N ALA A 88 0.77 29.13 -12.76
CA ALA A 88 1.49 29.07 -11.49
C ALA A 88 1.66 30.44 -10.83
N ASN A 89 1.64 30.51 -9.51
CA ASN A 89 1.88 31.74 -8.74
C ASN A 89 3.33 31.88 -8.25
N ASP A 90 4.18 30.90 -8.55
CA ASP A 90 5.62 30.92 -8.32
C ASP A 90 6.31 29.98 -9.31
N ARG A 91 7.62 30.14 -9.52
CA ARG A 91 8.38 29.23 -10.36
C ARG A 91 8.26 27.81 -9.80
N PRO A 92 8.04 26.79 -10.66
CA PRO A 92 7.84 25.42 -10.19
C PRO A 92 8.99 24.99 -9.26
N SER A 93 8.69 24.50 -8.06
CA SER A 93 9.73 24.02 -7.15
C SER A 93 10.41 22.75 -7.69
N ARG A 94 11.65 22.46 -7.25
CA ARG A 94 12.29 21.15 -7.48
C ARG A 94 11.51 20.01 -6.80
N SER A 95 10.83 20.33 -5.69
CA SER A 95 9.93 19.40 -5.01
C SER A 95 8.56 19.42 -5.66
N ARG A 96 8.10 18.26 -6.13
CA ARG A 96 6.74 18.10 -6.66
C ARG A 96 5.67 18.47 -5.62
N ALA A 97 5.89 18.08 -4.36
CA ALA A 97 4.96 18.36 -3.27
C ALA A 97 4.76 19.87 -3.09
N LEU A 98 5.86 20.66 -3.13
CA LEU A 98 5.78 22.12 -3.09
C LEU A 98 5.22 22.70 -4.39
N ALA A 99 5.50 22.12 -5.55
CA ALA A 99 4.92 22.59 -6.81
C ALA A 99 3.39 22.47 -6.83
N THR A 100 2.85 21.43 -6.21
CA THR A 100 1.39 21.18 -6.16
C THR A 100 0.64 22.29 -5.42
N THR A 101 1.27 23.02 -4.50
CA THR A 101 0.61 24.12 -3.76
C THR A 101 0.51 25.42 -4.56
N ASN A 102 1.29 25.53 -5.65
CA ASN A 102 1.54 26.78 -6.38
C ASN A 102 1.12 26.71 -7.86
N VAL A 103 0.77 25.51 -8.34
CA VAL A 103 0.27 25.28 -9.70
C VAL A 103 -1.25 25.12 -9.63
N ALA A 104 -1.97 25.85 -10.48
CA ALA A 104 -3.42 25.81 -10.61
C ALA A 104 -3.90 25.05 -11.85
N ARG A 105 -3.07 24.92 -12.90
CA ARG A 105 -3.39 24.18 -14.14
C ARG A 105 -2.12 23.53 -14.72
N TYR A 106 -2.27 22.35 -15.31
CA TYR A 106 -1.19 21.57 -15.92
C TYR A 106 -1.63 21.04 -17.30
N VAL A 107 -0.99 21.53 -18.37
CA VAL A 107 -1.36 21.18 -19.75
C VAL A 107 -0.15 20.65 -20.52
N LEU A 108 -0.33 19.56 -21.27
CA LEU A 108 0.68 18.95 -22.15
C LEU A 108 0.16 18.83 -23.57
N GLN A 109 0.99 19.17 -24.55
CA GLN A 109 0.77 18.87 -25.96
C GLN A 109 1.95 18.09 -26.52
N GLU A 110 1.69 16.95 -27.14
CA GLU A 110 2.71 16.10 -27.76
C GLU A 110 2.52 16.08 -29.28
N GLY A 111 3.56 16.46 -30.02
CA GLY A 111 3.49 16.63 -31.47
C GLY A 111 2.39 17.62 -31.88
N GLY A 112 1.64 17.26 -32.92
CA GLY A 112 0.47 18.00 -33.39
C GLY A 112 -0.84 17.64 -32.70
N SER A 113 -0.81 16.84 -31.62
CA SER A 113 -2.02 16.39 -30.93
C SER A 113 -2.76 17.56 -30.26
N GLN A 114 -4.04 17.37 -29.93
CA GLN A 114 -4.75 18.33 -29.08
C GLN A 114 -4.09 18.41 -27.69
N PRO A 115 -3.87 19.62 -27.11
CA PRO A 115 -3.37 19.74 -25.75
C PRO A 115 -4.31 19.05 -24.74
N LYS A 116 -3.73 18.47 -23.70
CA LYS A 116 -4.45 17.76 -22.63
C LYS A 116 -4.22 18.47 -21.30
N GLU A 117 -5.30 18.76 -20.59
CA GLU A 117 -5.26 19.28 -19.23
C GLU A 117 -5.60 18.17 -18.24
N PHE A 118 -4.69 17.91 -17.29
CA PHE A 118 -4.84 16.82 -16.33
C PHE A 118 -5.41 17.36 -15.02
N VAL A 119 -6.63 16.95 -14.70
CA VAL A 119 -7.38 17.52 -13.58
C VAL A 119 -7.87 16.42 -12.64
N HIS A 120 -7.83 16.68 -11.35
CA HIS A 120 -8.42 15.82 -10.35
C HIS A 120 -9.94 15.93 -10.43
N ARG A 121 -10.61 14.82 -10.76
CA ARG A 121 -12.04 14.75 -11.05
C ARG A 121 -12.95 15.39 -9.99
N VAL A 122 -12.57 15.30 -8.71
CA VAL A 122 -13.37 15.80 -7.58
C VAL A 122 -12.98 17.21 -7.13
N THR A 123 -11.69 17.55 -7.12
CA THR A 123 -11.19 18.80 -6.49
C THR A 123 -10.86 19.90 -7.50
N ASP A 124 -10.90 19.59 -8.80
CA ASP A 124 -10.45 20.46 -9.89
C ASP A 124 -8.96 20.87 -9.83
N GLU A 125 -8.19 20.28 -8.91
CA GLU A 125 -6.75 20.53 -8.77
C GLU A 125 -5.95 19.88 -9.91
N PRO A 126 -4.82 20.46 -10.33
CA PRO A 126 -4.00 19.87 -11.37
C PRO A 126 -3.33 18.57 -10.90
N VAL A 127 -3.36 17.54 -11.74
CA VAL A 127 -2.62 16.30 -11.50
C VAL A 127 -1.26 16.40 -12.17
N LEU A 128 -0.19 16.46 -11.36
CA LEU A 128 1.19 16.57 -11.84
C LEU A 128 1.85 15.19 -12.02
N PRO A 129 2.79 15.01 -12.97
CA PRO A 129 3.52 13.76 -13.18
C PRO A 129 4.19 13.24 -11.91
N THR A 130 4.06 11.94 -11.66
CA THR A 130 4.47 11.30 -10.40
C THR A 130 5.72 10.44 -10.53
N THR A 131 6.24 10.21 -11.75
CA THR A 131 7.32 9.25 -12.00
C THR A 131 8.56 9.49 -11.18
N GLY A 132 8.88 10.74 -10.81
CA GLY A 132 10.09 11.11 -10.06
C GLY A 132 10.99 12.07 -10.82
N ALA A 133 10.71 12.31 -12.11
CA ALA A 133 11.48 13.20 -12.97
C ALA A 133 11.29 14.70 -12.68
N TRP A 134 10.35 15.09 -11.81
CA TRP A 134 9.86 16.47 -11.64
C TRP A 134 10.97 17.52 -11.49
N GLU A 135 12.03 17.20 -10.76
CA GLU A 135 13.19 18.08 -10.56
C GLU A 135 13.83 18.55 -11.88
N PHE A 136 13.76 17.72 -12.92
CA PHE A 136 14.42 17.92 -14.21
C PHE A 136 13.48 18.45 -15.30
N LEU A 137 12.16 18.56 -15.03
CA LEU A 137 11.16 18.89 -16.04
C LEU A 137 11.14 20.37 -16.43
N TRP A 138 11.72 21.25 -15.61
CA TRP A 138 11.69 22.71 -15.83
C TRP A 138 13.10 23.31 -15.88
N PRO A 139 13.41 24.18 -16.85
CA PRO A 139 14.74 24.81 -16.96
C PRO A 139 15.12 25.60 -15.71
N ARG A 140 16.38 25.49 -15.31
CA ARG A 140 16.95 26.20 -14.15
C ARG A 140 18.17 27.02 -14.54
N PRO A 141 18.38 28.23 -14.01
CA PRO A 141 19.63 28.95 -14.22
C PRO A 141 20.79 28.10 -13.72
N ALA A 142 21.84 27.98 -14.53
CA ALA A 142 23.06 27.26 -14.12
C ALA A 142 23.77 27.98 -12.95
N ALA A 143 23.58 29.30 -12.85
CA ALA A 143 23.97 30.12 -11.71
C ALA A 143 23.00 31.30 -11.53
N GLY A 144 22.84 31.76 -10.29
CA GLY A 144 22.01 32.92 -9.98
C GLY A 144 20.50 32.67 -10.11
N ARG A 145 19.78 33.71 -10.54
CA ARG A 145 18.32 33.70 -10.74
C ARG A 145 18.00 34.14 -12.17
N PHE A 146 16.80 33.84 -12.64
CA PHE A 146 16.31 34.43 -13.88
C PHE A 146 16.12 35.94 -13.73
N ARG A 147 16.54 36.71 -14.74
CA ARG A 147 16.08 38.07 -15.01
C ARG A 147 14.75 38.00 -15.74
N ASP A 148 13.83 38.92 -15.45
CA ASP A 148 12.50 38.98 -16.08
C ASP A 148 11.73 37.65 -16.00
N GLY A 149 12.00 36.89 -14.94
CA GLY A 149 11.40 35.59 -14.70
C GLY A 149 11.95 34.44 -15.54
N VAL A 150 12.41 34.66 -16.78
CA VAL A 150 12.83 33.59 -17.74
C VAL A 150 14.25 33.69 -18.31
N ILE A 151 14.95 34.82 -18.15
CA ILE A 151 16.22 35.08 -18.84
C ILE A 151 17.41 34.74 -17.94
N ALA A 152 18.27 33.84 -18.39
CA ALA A 152 19.57 33.55 -17.80
C ALA A 152 20.56 33.16 -18.92
N PRO A 153 21.86 33.51 -18.83
CA PRO A 153 22.83 33.20 -19.89
C PRO A 153 22.93 31.71 -20.20
N ARG A 154 22.81 30.88 -19.16
CA ARG A 154 22.83 29.42 -19.25
C ARG A 154 21.80 28.81 -18.32
N VAL A 155 21.22 27.70 -18.76
CA VAL A 155 20.27 26.91 -17.98
C VAL A 155 20.57 25.42 -18.07
N ASP A 156 20.30 24.70 -17.00
CA ASP A 156 20.33 23.24 -16.97
C ASP A 156 18.89 22.71 -17.06
N TRP A 157 18.65 21.75 -17.96
CA TRP A 157 17.32 21.15 -18.20
C TRP A 157 17.44 19.75 -18.82
N LEU A 158 16.60 18.80 -18.39
CA LEU A 158 16.60 17.40 -18.87
C LEU A 158 17.99 16.73 -18.89
N GLY A 159 18.85 17.07 -17.94
CA GLY A 159 20.21 16.53 -17.82
C GLY A 159 21.26 17.25 -18.69
N HIS A 160 20.87 18.26 -19.46
CA HIS A 160 21.72 18.97 -20.41
C HIS A 160 21.86 20.45 -20.05
N ARG A 161 22.89 21.10 -20.62
CA ARG A 161 23.12 22.54 -20.50
C ARG A 161 22.78 23.27 -21.78
N TYR A 162 22.11 24.40 -21.65
CA TYR A 162 21.69 25.23 -22.77
C TYR A 162 22.20 26.66 -22.60
N THR A 163 22.53 27.31 -23.72
CA THR A 163 22.92 28.72 -23.77
C THR A 163 21.77 29.54 -24.35
N LEU A 164 21.60 30.74 -23.82
CA LEU A 164 20.63 31.71 -24.32
C LEU A 164 21.00 32.11 -25.76
N GLU A 165 20.08 31.89 -26.69
CA GLU A 165 20.22 32.32 -28.08
C GLU A 165 19.64 33.73 -28.27
N SER A 166 18.45 33.96 -27.72
CA SER A 166 17.73 35.24 -27.82
C SER A 166 16.76 35.43 -26.65
N SER A 167 16.45 36.69 -26.34
CA SER A 167 15.42 37.04 -25.39
C SER A 167 14.69 38.29 -25.84
N GLU A 168 13.37 38.33 -25.64
CA GLU A 168 12.52 39.45 -26.00
C GLU A 168 11.40 39.60 -24.98
N VAL A 169 10.83 40.80 -24.90
CA VAL A 169 9.60 41.05 -24.14
C VAL A 169 8.58 41.54 -25.15
N ASN A 170 7.83 40.60 -25.70
CA ASN A 170 6.78 40.88 -26.68
C ASN A 170 5.44 40.70 -25.99
N GLY A 171 4.58 41.72 -25.99
CA GLY A 171 3.26 41.67 -25.32
C GLY A 171 2.26 40.66 -25.89
N ASN A 172 2.71 39.64 -26.61
CA ASN A 172 1.87 38.52 -27.04
C ASN A 172 1.55 37.63 -25.84
N ASP A 173 0.27 37.41 -25.63
CA ASP A 173 -0.22 36.49 -24.62
C ASP A 173 0.04 35.04 -25.05
N SER A 174 0.91 34.35 -24.32
CA SER A 174 0.99 32.88 -24.38
C SER A 174 -0.11 32.29 -23.49
N PHE A 175 -0.99 31.49 -24.11
CA PHE A 175 -2.00 30.69 -23.42
C PHE A 175 -2.11 29.34 -24.14
N PRO A 176 -2.42 28.25 -23.41
CA PRO A 176 -2.67 26.98 -24.06
C PRO A 176 -3.88 27.11 -25.01
N PRO A 177 -3.83 26.50 -26.21
CA PRO A 177 -5.03 26.32 -27.01
C PRO A 177 -6.06 25.51 -26.21
N ALA A 178 -7.35 25.63 -26.54
CA ALA A 178 -8.44 24.96 -25.82
C ALA A 178 -8.13 23.47 -25.56
N PRO A 179 -7.76 23.11 -24.32
CA PRO A 179 -7.25 21.78 -24.04
C PRO A 179 -8.41 20.80 -23.87
N ARG A 180 -8.19 19.54 -24.26
CA ARG A 180 -9.04 18.44 -23.83
C ARG A 180 -8.78 18.16 -22.35
N ARG A 181 -9.82 18.23 -21.54
CA ARG A 181 -9.75 17.90 -20.13
C ARG A 181 -9.70 16.38 -19.91
N VAL A 182 -8.84 15.92 -19.01
CA VAL A 182 -8.66 14.52 -18.62
C VAL A 182 -8.90 14.40 -17.10
N ASP A 183 -10.09 13.90 -16.73
CA ASP A 183 -10.56 13.84 -15.35
C ASP A 183 -10.05 12.60 -14.60
N LEU A 184 -8.90 12.74 -13.95
CA LEU A 184 -8.19 11.69 -13.23
C LEU A 184 -8.64 11.56 -11.78
N LEU A 185 -8.52 10.35 -11.22
CA LEU A 185 -8.83 10.06 -9.82
C LEU A 185 -7.64 9.39 -9.12
N PRO A 186 -6.54 10.13 -8.87
CA PRO A 186 -5.29 9.57 -8.32
C PRO A 186 -5.41 9.08 -6.86
N ASN A 187 -6.48 9.45 -6.15
CA ASN A 187 -6.74 9.03 -4.77
C ASN A 187 -7.64 7.77 -4.67
N VAL A 188 -8.01 7.17 -5.80
CA VAL A 188 -8.74 5.90 -5.91
C VAL A 188 -8.26 5.18 -7.18
N LEU A 189 -7.08 4.57 -7.10
CA LEU A 189 -6.52 3.74 -8.17
C LEU A 189 -7.14 2.35 -8.10
N VAL A 190 -7.80 1.94 -9.18
CA VAL A 190 -8.49 0.65 -9.29
C VAL A 190 -7.97 -0.09 -10.52
N GLY A 191 -7.46 -1.30 -10.36
CA GLY A 191 -6.83 -1.99 -11.48
C GLY A 191 -6.52 -3.47 -11.28
N VAL A 192 -5.85 -4.01 -12.29
CA VAL A 192 -5.32 -5.38 -12.32
C VAL A 192 -3.84 -5.35 -12.74
N PRO A 193 -3.02 -6.33 -12.32
CA PRO A 193 -1.59 -6.33 -12.59
C PRO A 193 -1.24 -6.86 -13.99
N SER A 194 -2.19 -7.44 -14.74
CA SER A 194 -1.94 -8.02 -16.06
C SER A 194 -2.55 -7.20 -17.19
N ASN A 195 -2.05 -7.42 -18.41
CA ASN A 195 -2.67 -6.94 -19.65
C ASN A 195 -3.43 -8.07 -20.39
N SER A 196 -3.86 -9.06 -19.62
CA SER A 196 -4.64 -10.23 -20.02
C SER A 196 -5.80 -10.42 -19.06
N ARG A 197 -6.75 -11.28 -19.41
CA ARG A 197 -7.87 -11.69 -18.55
C ARG A 197 -8.09 -13.18 -18.65
N THR A 198 -8.80 -13.74 -17.67
CA THR A 198 -9.30 -15.11 -17.77
C THR A 198 -10.24 -15.25 -18.97
N LYS A 199 -10.14 -16.37 -19.69
CA LYS A 199 -11.04 -16.69 -20.81
C LYS A 199 -12.45 -17.00 -20.32
N ASP A 200 -12.55 -17.71 -19.20
CA ASP A 200 -13.79 -18.04 -18.50
C ASP A 200 -13.83 -17.40 -17.10
N ASP A 201 -15.04 -17.26 -16.54
CA ASP A 201 -15.28 -16.60 -15.25
C ASP A 201 -15.39 -17.58 -14.07
N THR A 202 -15.04 -18.85 -14.27
CA THR A 202 -15.15 -19.85 -13.22
C THR A 202 -14.01 -19.72 -12.24
N ARG A 203 -14.32 -19.45 -10.97
CA ARG A 203 -13.32 -19.45 -9.91
C ARG A 203 -12.83 -20.86 -9.62
N ARG A 204 -11.51 -21.03 -9.58
CA ARG A 204 -10.82 -22.31 -9.40
C ARG A 204 -10.19 -22.38 -8.01
N TYR A 205 -10.47 -23.47 -7.29
CA TYR A 205 -9.99 -23.69 -5.92
C TYR A 205 -9.04 -24.88 -5.78
N ASP A 206 -8.91 -25.67 -6.85
CA ASP A 206 -8.12 -26.90 -6.94
C ASP A 206 -6.65 -26.67 -7.33
N GLY A 207 -6.26 -25.42 -7.61
CA GLY A 207 -4.91 -25.06 -8.04
C GLY A 207 -4.66 -25.22 -9.54
N SER A 208 -5.70 -25.50 -10.34
CA SER A 208 -5.57 -25.52 -11.79
C SER A 208 -5.29 -24.14 -12.38
N GLU A 209 -4.51 -24.10 -13.46
CA GLU A 209 -4.14 -22.87 -14.17
C GLU A 209 -5.28 -22.31 -15.01
N TYR A 210 -5.42 -20.99 -15.06
CA TYR A 210 -6.39 -20.33 -15.93
C TYR A 210 -5.89 -20.20 -17.36
N GLU A 211 -6.77 -20.41 -18.34
CA GLU A 211 -6.50 -19.98 -19.71
C GLU A 211 -6.66 -18.45 -19.78
N MET A 212 -5.60 -17.76 -20.21
CA MET A 212 -5.54 -16.30 -20.28
C MET A 212 -5.61 -15.81 -21.72
N VAL A 213 -6.36 -14.73 -21.96
CA VAL A 213 -6.45 -14.05 -23.26
C VAL A 213 -6.01 -12.60 -23.13
N ARG A 214 -5.32 -12.06 -24.13
CA ARG A 214 -4.88 -10.66 -24.14
C ARG A 214 -6.08 -9.72 -24.11
N LEU A 215 -5.98 -8.63 -23.34
CA LEU A 215 -7.01 -7.60 -23.31
C LEU A 215 -7.08 -6.86 -24.65
N THR A 216 -8.29 -6.69 -25.16
CA THR A 216 -8.60 -5.86 -26.34
C THR A 216 -8.97 -4.44 -25.94
N ARG A 217 -9.08 -3.53 -26.92
CA ARG A 217 -9.59 -2.17 -26.70
C ARG A 217 -10.98 -2.16 -26.06
N ASP A 218 -11.86 -3.07 -26.47
CA ASP A 218 -13.21 -3.20 -25.90
C ASP A 218 -13.18 -3.66 -24.43
N ASN A 219 -12.25 -4.55 -24.08
CA ASN A 219 -12.07 -4.96 -22.69
C ASN A 219 -11.62 -3.80 -21.81
N TYR A 220 -10.68 -2.97 -22.27
CA TYR A 220 -10.31 -1.77 -21.53
C TYR A 220 -11.50 -0.81 -21.38
N ALA A 221 -12.27 -0.57 -22.44
CA ALA A 221 -13.47 0.26 -22.37
C ALA A 221 -14.50 -0.29 -21.37
N GLU A 222 -14.66 -1.61 -21.29
CA GLU A 222 -15.52 -2.27 -20.30
C GLU A 222 -14.99 -2.09 -18.87
N MET A 223 -13.70 -2.29 -18.64
CA MET A 223 -13.06 -2.10 -17.33
C MET A 223 -13.17 -0.64 -16.86
N ILE A 224 -13.00 0.32 -17.77
CA ILE A 224 -13.17 1.75 -17.48
C ILE A 224 -14.62 2.06 -17.07
N ARG A 225 -15.61 1.54 -17.81
CA ARG A 225 -17.03 1.67 -17.45
C ARG A 225 -17.35 1.03 -16.10
N ALA A 226 -16.65 -0.04 -15.73
CA ALA A 226 -16.76 -0.69 -14.42
C ALA A 226 -16.07 0.08 -13.29
N GLY A 227 -15.36 1.16 -13.58
CA GLY A 227 -14.70 2.02 -12.59
C GLY A 227 -13.20 1.76 -12.40
N MET A 228 -12.57 0.90 -13.22
CA MET A 228 -11.12 0.72 -13.22
C MET A 228 -10.41 1.87 -13.94
N ASN A 229 -9.26 2.29 -13.43
CA ASN A 229 -8.50 3.42 -13.96
C ASN A 229 -6.98 3.25 -13.86
N CYS A 230 -6.46 2.07 -13.54
CA CYS A 230 -5.03 1.79 -13.48
C CYS A 230 -4.72 0.48 -14.21
N PHE A 231 -3.97 0.53 -15.31
CA PHE A 231 -3.77 -0.61 -16.19
C PHE A 231 -2.30 -0.90 -16.48
N ARG A 232 -1.94 -2.18 -16.45
CA ARG A 232 -0.71 -2.64 -17.10
C ARG A 232 -0.95 -2.69 -18.60
N VAL A 233 -0.03 -2.15 -19.39
CA VAL A 233 -0.11 -2.11 -20.85
C VAL A 233 1.24 -2.42 -21.50
N ASP A 234 1.19 -2.91 -22.74
CA ASP A 234 2.30 -2.84 -23.68
C ASP A 234 2.29 -1.54 -24.50
N ALA A 235 3.26 -1.36 -25.40
CA ALA A 235 3.40 -0.13 -26.19
C ALA A 235 2.20 0.14 -27.12
N GLU A 236 1.59 -0.91 -27.68
CA GLU A 236 0.42 -0.79 -28.54
C GLU A 236 -0.80 -0.35 -27.71
N GLN A 237 -1.05 -1.06 -26.61
CA GLN A 237 -2.17 -0.81 -25.69
C GLN A 237 -2.10 0.58 -25.05
N ALA A 238 -0.90 1.10 -24.79
CA ALA A 238 -0.72 2.48 -24.31
C ALA A 238 -1.30 3.51 -25.29
N GLY A 239 -1.20 3.26 -26.60
CA GLY A 239 -1.79 4.12 -27.64
C GLY A 239 -3.32 4.12 -27.60
N TRP A 240 -3.95 3.00 -27.25
CA TRP A 240 -5.41 2.91 -27.15
C TRP A 240 -5.99 3.76 -26.01
N LEU A 241 -5.21 3.94 -24.94
CA LEU A 241 -5.61 4.63 -23.71
C LEU A 241 -5.12 6.09 -23.64
N ALA A 242 -4.44 6.59 -24.67
CA ALA A 242 -3.78 7.89 -24.64
C ALA A 242 -4.72 9.06 -24.28
N ASP A 243 -6.01 8.90 -24.62
CA ASP A 243 -7.06 9.90 -24.47
C ASP A 243 -8.07 9.59 -23.35
N GLU A 244 -7.90 8.46 -22.67
CA GLU A 244 -8.79 7.99 -21.63
C GLU A 244 -8.38 8.55 -20.25
N PRO A 245 -9.33 8.78 -19.33
CA PRO A 245 -9.07 9.32 -17.99
C PRO A 245 -8.53 8.24 -17.03
N VAL A 246 -7.41 7.62 -17.42
CA VAL A 246 -6.82 6.44 -16.77
C VAL A 246 -5.32 6.60 -16.61
N PHE A 247 -4.77 5.85 -15.66
CA PHE A 247 -3.35 5.67 -15.46
C PHE A 247 -2.89 4.37 -16.09
N HIS A 248 -1.65 4.35 -16.57
CA HIS A 248 -1.04 3.18 -17.17
C HIS A 248 0.43 3.01 -16.75
N TRP A 249 0.88 1.75 -16.75
CA TRP A 249 2.24 1.35 -16.40
C TRP A 249 2.67 0.13 -17.25
N GLY A 250 3.95 -0.23 -17.19
CA GLY A 250 4.50 -1.43 -17.84
C GLY A 250 5.36 -1.15 -19.06
N VAL A 251 5.12 -0.04 -19.77
CA VAL A 251 5.98 0.40 -20.89
C VAL A 251 7.33 0.87 -20.34
N GLY A 252 8.40 0.20 -20.78
CA GLY A 252 9.77 0.42 -20.33
C GLY A 252 10.49 1.59 -20.99
N GLY A 253 11.66 1.95 -20.45
CA GLY A 253 12.52 2.99 -21.05
C GLY A 253 12.95 2.69 -22.48
N THR A 254 12.97 1.41 -22.87
CA THR A 254 13.26 0.92 -24.22
C THR A 254 12.20 1.34 -25.25
N ASP A 255 10.94 1.44 -24.84
CA ASP A 255 9.80 1.57 -25.76
C ASP A 255 9.01 2.87 -25.58
N VAL A 256 9.20 3.56 -24.45
CA VAL A 256 8.43 4.75 -24.10
C VAL A 256 8.84 5.97 -24.96
N PRO A 257 7.89 6.83 -25.40
CA PRO A 257 8.23 8.11 -26.02
C PRO A 257 9.06 9.00 -25.09
N TYR A 258 10.15 9.59 -25.56
CA TYR A 258 11.08 10.38 -24.74
C TYR A 258 11.39 11.75 -25.39
N PRO A 259 11.42 12.85 -24.62
CA PRO A 259 11.20 12.94 -23.16
C PRO A 259 9.74 13.12 -22.72
N GLU A 260 8.77 13.09 -23.65
CA GLU A 260 7.38 13.47 -23.38
C GLU A 260 6.71 12.62 -22.29
N CYS A 261 7.06 11.34 -22.18
CA CYS A 261 6.50 10.49 -21.13
C CYS A 261 6.77 11.00 -19.71
N LEU A 262 7.85 11.76 -19.51
CA LEU A 262 8.20 12.34 -18.21
C LEU A 262 7.23 13.45 -17.80
N PHE A 263 6.53 14.05 -18.77
CA PHE A 263 5.52 15.09 -18.58
C PHE A 263 4.08 14.53 -18.54
N ARG A 264 3.88 13.23 -18.78
CA ARG A 264 2.53 12.65 -18.75
C ARG A 264 2.08 12.34 -17.32
N SER A 265 0.98 12.93 -16.90
CA SER A 265 0.36 12.62 -15.59
C SER A 265 -0.28 11.22 -15.53
N THR A 266 -0.62 10.65 -16.68
CA THR A 266 -1.21 9.30 -16.81
C THR A 266 -0.16 8.18 -16.82
N TYR A 267 1.12 8.51 -17.04
CA TYR A 267 2.20 7.52 -17.05
C TYR A 267 2.77 7.31 -15.65
N LEU A 268 2.65 6.09 -15.14
CA LEU A 268 3.16 5.74 -13.81
C LEU A 268 4.58 5.18 -13.86
N GLY A 269 5.10 4.76 -15.02
CA GLY A 269 6.43 4.16 -15.15
C GLY A 269 6.42 2.70 -15.63
N PRO A 270 7.61 2.08 -15.76
CA PRO A 270 7.76 0.68 -16.13
C PRO A 270 7.27 -0.31 -15.07
N ALA A 271 7.35 0.06 -13.79
CA ALA A 271 6.95 -0.78 -12.68
C ALA A 271 5.88 -0.07 -11.87
N LEU A 272 5.00 -0.83 -11.22
CA LEU A 272 4.00 -0.27 -10.33
C LEU A 272 4.36 -0.51 -8.85
N PHE A 273 5.16 -1.53 -8.56
CA PHE A 273 5.49 -1.91 -7.19
C PHE A 273 6.87 -2.54 -6.98
N LEU A 274 7.29 -2.53 -5.71
CA LEU A 274 8.28 -3.46 -5.15
C LEU A 274 7.54 -4.74 -4.74
N ASP A 275 8.01 -5.88 -5.22
CA ASP A 275 7.33 -7.17 -5.10
C ASP A 275 7.77 -7.92 -3.83
N GLU A 276 6.87 -8.00 -2.86
CA GLU A 276 6.96 -8.72 -1.59
C GLU A 276 8.35 -8.82 -0.94
N PRO A 277 8.99 -7.70 -0.54
CA PRO A 277 10.36 -7.75 0.00
C PRO A 277 10.53 -8.68 1.22
N ALA A 278 9.51 -8.81 2.09
CA ALA A 278 9.55 -9.72 3.23
C ALA A 278 9.45 -11.20 2.82
N VAL A 279 8.59 -11.52 1.84
CA VAL A 279 8.46 -12.88 1.31
C VAL A 279 9.72 -13.31 0.57
N HIS A 280 10.28 -12.41 -0.25
CA HIS A 280 11.55 -12.64 -0.93
C HIS A 280 12.69 -12.93 0.06
N THR A 281 12.76 -12.16 1.15
CA THR A 281 13.71 -12.40 2.25
C THR A 281 13.54 -13.80 2.82
N ARG A 282 12.31 -14.18 3.17
CA ARG A 282 11.99 -15.51 3.70
C ARG A 282 12.42 -16.62 2.75
N ASP A 283 12.00 -16.54 1.48
CA ASP A 283 12.10 -17.64 0.54
C ASP A 283 13.49 -17.80 -0.07
N GLN A 284 14.17 -16.69 -0.35
CA GLN A 284 15.44 -16.73 -1.06
C GLN A 284 16.66 -16.70 -0.13
N PHE A 285 16.51 -16.22 1.10
CA PHE A 285 17.63 -16.06 2.02
C PHE A 285 17.47 -16.88 3.30
N ILE A 286 16.29 -16.87 3.93
CA ILE A 286 16.12 -17.55 5.23
C ILE A 286 15.89 -19.05 5.06
N ARG A 287 14.90 -19.47 4.25
CA ARG A 287 14.56 -20.89 4.04
C ARG A 287 15.75 -21.72 3.52
N PRO A 288 16.56 -21.25 2.55
CA PRO A 288 17.71 -22.01 2.08
C PRO A 288 18.76 -22.26 3.18
N ARG A 289 18.95 -21.29 4.08
CA ARG A 289 19.85 -21.44 5.23
C ARG A 289 19.29 -22.40 6.28
N LEU A 290 18.00 -22.29 6.60
CA LEU A 290 17.33 -23.23 7.50
C LEU A 290 17.46 -24.69 7.00
N ALA A 291 17.36 -24.91 5.69
CA ALA A 291 17.51 -26.24 5.10
C ALA A 291 18.94 -26.81 5.20
N LYS A 292 19.98 -25.96 5.22
CA LYS A 292 21.39 -26.37 5.10
C LYS A 292 22.20 -26.25 6.39
N GLU A 293 21.79 -25.38 7.32
CA GLU A 293 22.56 -25.00 8.50
C GLU A 293 21.82 -25.40 9.80
N PRO A 294 22.09 -26.58 10.40
CA PRO A 294 21.42 -27.00 11.64
C PRO A 294 21.59 -26.01 12.80
N ALA A 295 22.76 -25.38 12.92
CA ALA A 295 23.01 -24.35 13.93
C ALA A 295 22.13 -23.09 13.72
N PHE A 296 21.80 -22.77 12.47
CA PHE A 296 20.92 -21.64 12.14
C PHE A 296 19.47 -21.92 12.53
N ARG A 297 18.96 -23.13 12.30
CA ARG A 297 17.62 -23.54 12.76
C ARG A 297 17.43 -23.32 14.26
N LYS A 298 18.46 -23.64 15.05
CA LYS A 298 18.47 -23.45 16.50
C LYS A 298 18.58 -21.98 16.92
N SER A 299 19.32 -21.16 16.17
CA SER A 299 19.64 -19.79 16.57
C SER A 299 18.78 -18.70 15.93
N VAL A 300 17.99 -19.01 14.89
CA VAL A 300 17.15 -18.01 14.20
C VAL A 300 16.18 -17.32 15.16
N THR A 301 16.07 -15.99 15.02
CA THR A 301 15.17 -15.13 15.79
C THR A 301 14.46 -14.12 14.88
N PRO A 302 13.36 -13.50 15.33
CA PRO A 302 12.73 -12.38 14.62
C PRO A 302 13.71 -11.26 14.23
N GLN A 303 14.67 -10.94 15.10
CA GLN A 303 15.65 -9.87 14.86
C GLN A 303 16.67 -10.23 13.77
N ILE A 304 17.03 -11.52 13.65
CA ILE A 304 17.89 -11.97 12.55
C ILE A 304 17.15 -11.83 11.22
N VAL A 305 15.90 -12.28 11.15
CA VAL A 305 15.10 -12.16 9.93
C VAL A 305 14.86 -10.70 9.56
N LEU A 306 14.55 -9.85 10.55
CA LEU A 306 14.43 -8.40 10.36
C LEU A 306 15.69 -7.81 9.71
N ARG A 307 16.89 -8.15 10.21
CA ARG A 307 18.15 -7.63 9.66
C ARG A 307 18.37 -8.04 8.21
N GLU A 308 18.09 -9.30 7.87
CA GLU A 308 18.17 -9.74 6.47
C GLU A 308 17.15 -8.98 5.62
N PHE A 309 15.92 -8.85 6.10
CA PHE A 309 14.87 -8.10 5.42
C PHE A 309 15.28 -6.64 5.16
N THR A 310 15.86 -5.96 6.15
CA THR A 310 16.31 -4.57 5.95
C THR A 310 17.36 -4.48 4.85
N ASN A 311 18.31 -5.40 4.79
CA ASN A 311 19.36 -5.42 3.76
C ASN A 311 18.77 -5.63 2.36
N ILE A 312 17.89 -6.63 2.22
CA ILE A 312 17.21 -6.94 0.95
C ILE A 312 16.33 -5.78 0.49
N PHE A 313 15.60 -5.16 1.40
CA PHE A 313 14.77 -4.00 1.08
C PHE A 313 15.60 -2.82 0.57
N HIS A 314 16.71 -2.48 1.24
CA HIS A 314 17.60 -1.41 0.78
C HIS A 314 18.17 -1.72 -0.62
N GLU A 315 18.55 -2.97 -0.88
CA GLU A 315 19.03 -3.35 -2.21
C GLU A 315 17.94 -3.25 -3.29
N ALA A 316 16.71 -3.70 -2.99
CA ALA A 316 15.58 -3.60 -3.90
C ALA A 316 15.27 -2.14 -4.29
N VAL A 317 15.33 -1.21 -3.33
CA VAL A 317 15.15 0.22 -3.58
C VAL A 317 16.34 0.80 -4.36
N ALA A 318 17.57 0.49 -3.94
CA ALA A 318 18.78 1.09 -4.51
C ALA A 318 19.10 0.59 -5.92
N LYS A 319 18.68 -0.62 -6.30
CA LYS A 319 19.09 -1.25 -7.56
C LYS A 319 17.95 -1.88 -8.37
N GLY A 320 16.78 -2.11 -7.77
CA GLY A 320 15.67 -2.85 -8.37
C GLY A 320 14.75 -2.00 -9.24
N ALA A 321 13.44 -2.27 -9.12
CA ALA A 321 12.37 -1.69 -9.92
C ALA A 321 12.41 -0.16 -10.07
N PRO A 322 12.78 0.66 -9.05
CA PRO A 322 12.87 2.11 -9.19
C PRO A 322 13.77 2.57 -10.34
N TRP A 323 14.77 1.79 -10.72
CA TRP A 323 15.75 2.20 -11.72
C TRP A 323 15.45 1.70 -13.13
N ASN A 324 14.38 0.93 -13.34
CA ASN A 324 14.07 0.30 -14.62
C ASN A 324 13.90 1.32 -15.75
N LEU A 325 13.30 2.49 -15.48
CA LEU A 325 13.07 3.51 -16.51
C LEU A 325 14.40 4.07 -17.03
N ILE A 326 15.26 4.56 -16.11
CA ILE A 326 16.56 5.13 -16.47
C ILE A 326 17.48 4.08 -17.09
N LYS A 327 17.49 2.84 -16.59
CA LYS A 327 18.27 1.75 -17.19
C LYS A 327 17.84 1.48 -18.63
N GLY A 328 16.53 1.39 -18.90
CA GLY A 328 15.99 1.17 -20.24
C GLY A 328 16.23 2.36 -21.19
N LEU A 329 16.19 3.60 -20.69
CA LEU A 329 16.53 4.77 -21.49
C LEU A 329 18.03 4.81 -21.85
N ARG A 330 18.91 4.40 -20.93
CA ARG A 330 20.37 4.32 -21.19
C ARG A 330 20.75 3.30 -22.26
N SER A 331 19.96 2.25 -22.45
CA SER A 331 20.25 1.23 -23.47
C SER A 331 19.84 1.64 -24.88
N ARG A 332 19.18 2.79 -25.05
CA ARG A 332 18.70 3.26 -26.35
C ARG A 332 19.78 4.04 -27.11
N THR A 333 19.89 3.77 -28.40
CA THR A 333 20.85 4.45 -29.29
C THR A 333 20.38 5.84 -29.75
N ASP A 334 19.10 6.15 -29.57
CA ASP A 334 18.47 7.42 -29.99
C ASP A 334 18.30 8.42 -28.82
N VAL A 335 18.69 8.06 -27.60
CA VAL A 335 18.50 8.84 -26.36
C VAL A 335 19.84 9.28 -25.77
N ASP A 336 19.98 10.58 -25.53
CA ASP A 336 21.05 11.14 -24.69
C ASP A 336 20.46 11.69 -23.39
N LEU A 337 20.82 11.07 -22.27
CA LEU A 337 20.35 11.47 -20.94
C LEU A 337 21.18 12.60 -20.33
N GLY A 338 22.38 12.90 -20.84
CA GLY A 338 23.31 13.80 -20.19
C GLY A 338 23.53 13.41 -18.72
N THR A 339 23.19 14.32 -17.80
CA THR A 339 23.27 14.13 -16.34
C THR A 339 21.98 13.61 -15.70
N LEU A 340 20.94 13.31 -16.49
CA LEU A 340 19.65 12.85 -15.97
C LEU A 340 19.79 11.49 -15.27
N ASN A 341 19.49 11.46 -13.98
CA ASN A 341 19.58 10.25 -13.16
C ASN A 341 18.61 10.34 -11.97
N PHE A 342 17.50 9.61 -12.03
CA PHE A 342 16.51 9.59 -10.96
C PHE A 342 15.87 8.21 -10.81
N PRO A 343 15.49 7.80 -9.59
CA PRO A 343 14.64 6.63 -9.40
C PRO A 343 13.17 6.97 -9.66
N GLN A 344 12.39 5.97 -10.04
CA GLN A 344 10.95 6.05 -10.05
C GLN A 344 10.42 6.20 -8.61
N ARG A 345 9.62 7.24 -8.32
CA ARG A 345 9.23 7.63 -6.94
C ARG A 345 7.75 7.40 -6.57
N ASN A 346 6.96 6.82 -7.46
CA ASN A 346 5.53 6.55 -7.26
C ASN A 346 5.19 5.07 -7.11
N LEU A 347 6.19 4.21 -6.90
CA LEU A 347 5.98 2.79 -6.62
C LEU A 347 5.30 2.62 -5.27
N TYR A 348 4.45 1.62 -5.12
CA TYR A 348 4.10 1.11 -3.80
C TYR A 348 4.89 -0.16 -3.48
N SER A 349 4.95 -0.55 -2.21
CA SER A 349 5.35 -1.92 -1.87
C SER A 349 4.10 -2.80 -1.85
N TRP A 350 4.17 -3.95 -2.51
CA TRP A 350 3.13 -4.96 -2.54
C TRP A 350 3.54 -6.04 -1.54
N GLU A 351 2.81 -6.18 -0.44
CA GLU A 351 3.32 -6.92 0.72
C GLU A 351 2.24 -7.75 1.41
N THR A 352 2.64 -8.98 1.70
CA THR A 352 1.85 -9.95 2.45
C THR A 352 2.11 -9.85 3.97
N MET A 353 3.35 -9.60 4.39
CA MET A 353 3.76 -9.46 5.79
C MET A 353 3.65 -8.01 6.27
N ILE A 354 2.41 -7.53 6.36
CA ILE A 354 2.05 -6.12 6.62
C ILE A 354 2.59 -5.53 7.93
N ALA A 355 3.02 -6.34 8.89
CA ALA A 355 3.67 -5.82 10.10
C ALA A 355 4.95 -5.01 9.77
N SER A 356 5.57 -5.31 8.63
CA SER A 356 6.74 -4.60 8.11
C SER A 356 6.44 -3.23 7.47
N ALA A 357 5.16 -2.89 7.26
CA ALA A 357 4.73 -1.73 6.49
C ALA A 357 5.38 -0.41 6.95
N ALA A 358 5.46 -0.20 8.28
CA ALA A 358 6.08 0.99 8.85
C ALA A 358 7.52 1.15 8.38
N TRP A 359 8.32 0.08 8.46
CA TRP A 359 9.71 0.10 8.00
C TRP A 359 9.80 0.43 6.51
N GLN A 360 9.02 -0.27 5.67
CA GLN A 360 9.09 -0.09 4.22
C GLN A 360 8.76 1.33 3.77
N LEU A 361 7.87 2.02 4.49
CA LEU A 361 7.50 3.40 4.18
C LEU A 361 8.47 4.44 4.76
N THR A 362 9.14 4.16 5.88
CA THR A 362 9.99 5.13 6.57
C THR A 362 11.49 4.97 6.32
N ALA A 363 11.96 3.76 5.96
CA ALA A 363 13.39 3.46 5.83
C ALA A 363 14.08 4.28 4.72
N GLU A 364 13.34 4.58 3.66
CA GLU A 364 13.81 5.34 2.50
C GLU A 364 12.83 6.48 2.19
N PRO A 365 12.92 7.64 2.88
CA PRO A 365 11.95 8.73 2.76
C PRO A 365 11.81 9.27 1.33
N ASP A 366 12.94 9.47 0.65
CA ASP A 366 13.01 10.11 -0.67
C ASP A 366 13.04 9.13 -1.86
N GLY A 367 13.62 7.94 -1.64
CA GLY A 367 13.82 6.92 -2.69
C GLY A 367 12.95 5.67 -2.55
N GLY A 368 12.31 5.48 -1.41
CA GLY A 368 11.49 4.31 -1.12
C GLY A 368 10.09 4.37 -1.73
N PRO A 369 9.28 3.33 -1.50
CA PRO A 369 7.90 3.29 -1.98
C PRO A 369 7.07 4.45 -1.41
N ARG A 370 6.13 4.95 -2.20
CA ARG A 370 5.18 6.02 -1.88
C ARG A 370 3.90 5.49 -1.21
N ALA A 371 3.62 4.20 -1.34
CA ALA A 371 2.50 3.53 -0.69
C ALA A 371 2.84 2.11 -0.25
N ILE A 372 1.99 1.51 0.57
CA ILE A 372 2.00 0.08 0.90
C ILE A 372 0.64 -0.53 0.53
N VAL A 373 0.64 -1.65 -0.18
CA VAL A 373 -0.58 -2.36 -0.59
C VAL A 373 -0.53 -3.75 -0.01
N PHE A 374 -1.62 -4.13 0.68
CA PHE A 374 -1.75 -5.47 1.21
C PHE A 374 -2.05 -6.49 0.12
N GLU A 375 -1.20 -7.51 0.04
CA GLU A 375 -1.44 -8.77 -0.65
C GLU A 375 -2.02 -9.79 0.34
N PRO A 376 -3.29 -10.21 0.19
CA PRO A 376 -3.86 -11.29 1.00
C PRO A 376 -3.10 -12.61 0.86
N PRO A 377 -2.49 -13.14 1.95
CA PRO A 377 -1.76 -14.40 1.91
C PRO A 377 -2.72 -15.58 1.74
N GLY A 378 -2.65 -16.30 0.62
CA GLY A 378 -3.40 -17.55 0.42
C GLY A 378 -4.89 -17.42 0.81
N ARG A 379 -5.48 -18.44 1.44
CA ARG A 379 -6.93 -18.37 1.79
C ARG A 379 -7.17 -17.48 3.01
N LEU A 380 -7.40 -16.19 2.80
CA LEU A 380 -7.74 -15.20 3.83
C LEU A 380 -9.27 -15.15 4.03
N GLY A 381 -9.75 -14.97 5.26
CA GLY A 381 -11.16 -14.69 5.53
C GLY A 381 -11.45 -14.54 7.00
N THR A 382 -12.47 -13.76 7.36
CA THR A 382 -12.81 -13.39 8.73
C THR A 382 -13.06 -14.63 9.58
N ARG A 383 -13.83 -15.59 9.05
CA ARG A 383 -14.15 -16.85 9.75
C ARG A 383 -13.02 -17.88 9.74
N ARG A 384 -11.88 -17.58 9.12
CA ARG A 384 -10.65 -18.35 9.22
C ARG A 384 -9.65 -17.66 10.16
N THR A 385 -9.26 -16.45 9.81
CA THR A 385 -8.13 -15.74 10.41
C THR A 385 -8.44 -15.23 11.82
N VAL A 386 -9.65 -14.72 12.07
CA VAL A 386 -10.03 -14.24 13.41
C VAL A 386 -10.06 -15.39 14.43
N PRO A 387 -10.67 -16.57 14.12
CA PRO A 387 -10.53 -17.76 14.94
C PRO A 387 -9.08 -18.19 15.22
N GLU A 388 -8.20 -18.12 14.21
CA GLU A 388 -6.78 -18.44 14.36
C GLU A 388 -6.11 -17.51 15.39
N TRP A 389 -6.38 -16.20 15.34
CA TRP A 389 -5.90 -15.25 16.33
C TRP A 389 -6.43 -15.53 17.74
N ASN A 390 -7.72 -15.79 17.88
CA ASN A 390 -8.32 -16.11 19.19
C ASN A 390 -7.69 -17.37 19.80
N MET A 391 -7.50 -18.41 18.98
CA MET A 391 -6.89 -19.66 19.42
C MET A 391 -5.41 -19.50 19.72
N ALA A 392 -4.67 -18.69 18.96
CA ALA A 392 -3.22 -18.59 19.11
C ALA A 392 -2.78 -17.56 20.16
N TYR A 393 -3.46 -16.42 20.25
CA TYR A 393 -3.04 -15.27 21.05
C TYR A 393 -3.89 -15.06 22.30
N GLY A 394 -5.02 -15.76 22.43
CA GLY A 394 -5.88 -15.69 23.62
C GLY A 394 -6.70 -14.40 23.73
N CYS A 395 -6.80 -13.64 22.64
CA CYS A 395 -7.82 -12.60 22.47
C CYS A 395 -9.21 -13.22 22.21
N GLN A 396 -10.26 -12.40 22.29
CA GLN A 396 -11.63 -12.79 21.97
C GLN A 396 -12.26 -11.81 20.98
N LEU A 397 -11.77 -11.84 19.74
CA LEU A 397 -12.31 -11.09 18.63
C LEU A 397 -13.49 -11.85 18.00
N SER A 398 -14.52 -11.13 17.56
CA SER A 398 -15.73 -11.76 17.00
C SER A 398 -15.53 -12.17 15.54
N PRO A 399 -15.60 -13.46 15.19
CA PRO A 399 -15.51 -13.93 13.80
C PRO A 399 -16.75 -13.60 12.94
N THR A 400 -17.82 -13.09 13.56
CA THR A 400 -19.05 -12.68 12.85
C THR A 400 -19.02 -11.20 12.46
N ASN A 401 -18.01 -10.45 12.88
CA ASN A 401 -17.81 -9.06 12.50
C ASN A 401 -16.61 -8.94 11.54
N PRO A 402 -16.85 -8.79 10.22
CA PRO A 402 -15.77 -8.62 9.23
C PRO A 402 -14.81 -7.48 9.54
N ALA A 403 -15.28 -6.45 10.25
CA ALA A 403 -14.44 -5.34 10.69
C ALA A 403 -13.24 -5.81 11.54
N SER A 404 -13.39 -6.90 12.31
CA SER A 404 -12.34 -7.42 13.20
C SER A 404 -11.10 -7.87 12.43
N LEU A 405 -11.27 -8.47 11.24
CA LEU A 405 -10.15 -8.86 10.39
C LEU A 405 -9.52 -7.62 9.75
N SER A 406 -10.35 -6.82 9.10
CA SER A 406 -9.89 -5.65 8.35
C SER A 406 -9.25 -4.58 9.23
N ASP A 407 -9.70 -4.35 10.46
CA ASP A 407 -9.13 -3.30 11.32
C ASP A 407 -7.73 -3.63 11.80
N VAL A 408 -7.46 -4.92 12.02
CA VAL A 408 -6.10 -5.37 12.34
C VAL A 408 -5.20 -5.20 11.14
N ILE A 409 -5.63 -5.63 9.95
CA ILE A 409 -4.84 -5.51 8.72
C ILE A 409 -4.60 -4.04 8.37
N PHE A 410 -5.67 -3.26 8.26
CA PHE A 410 -5.63 -1.86 7.86
C PHE A 410 -5.02 -0.97 8.94
N GLY A 411 -5.05 -1.37 10.21
CA GLY A 411 -4.32 -0.69 11.29
C GLY A 411 -2.82 -0.63 11.02
N PHE A 412 -2.21 -1.70 10.48
CA PHE A 412 -0.80 -1.68 10.08
C PHE A 412 -0.54 -0.75 8.90
N LEU A 413 -1.38 -0.83 7.86
CA LEU A 413 -1.21 -0.07 6.62
C LEU A 413 -1.45 1.43 6.84
N ARG A 414 -2.55 1.80 7.51
CA ARG A 414 -2.88 3.20 7.84
C ARG A 414 -1.88 3.78 8.83
N GLY A 415 -1.47 3.02 9.85
CA GLY A 415 -0.43 3.44 10.79
C GLY A 415 0.87 3.78 10.08
N ALA A 416 1.35 2.90 9.20
CA ALA A 416 2.56 3.14 8.41
C ALA A 416 2.41 4.37 7.50
N ALA A 417 1.28 4.49 6.80
CA ALA A 417 0.96 5.63 5.95
C ALA A 417 0.96 6.95 6.73
N ARG A 418 0.38 6.97 7.95
CA ARG A 418 0.39 8.11 8.85
C ARG A 418 1.81 8.49 9.29
N ALA A 419 2.60 7.51 9.71
CA ALA A 419 3.96 7.75 10.21
C ALA A 419 4.89 8.34 9.12
N ALA A 420 4.72 7.92 7.87
CA ALA A 420 5.55 8.35 6.74
C ALA A 420 4.94 9.50 5.91
N ASP A 421 3.71 9.94 6.22
CA ASP A 421 2.87 10.77 5.35
C ASP A 421 2.80 10.27 3.89
N LYS A 422 2.60 8.96 3.78
CA LYS A 422 2.50 8.19 2.55
C LYS A 422 1.11 7.61 2.39
N ASP A 423 0.90 6.83 1.34
CA ASP A 423 -0.42 6.31 0.98
C ASP A 423 -0.50 4.80 1.28
N TRP A 424 -1.68 4.20 1.18
CA TRP A 424 -1.83 2.76 1.37
C TRP A 424 -3.00 2.20 0.56
N GLY A 425 -3.09 0.87 0.46
CA GLY A 425 -4.21 0.20 -0.18
C GLY A 425 -4.31 -1.29 0.08
N VAL A 426 -5.21 -1.92 -0.67
CA VAL A 426 -5.57 -3.32 -0.53
C VAL A 426 -5.71 -3.97 -1.89
N SER A 427 -5.40 -5.26 -1.98
CA SER A 427 -5.75 -6.09 -3.12
C SER A 427 -6.70 -7.22 -2.73
N ILE A 428 -7.39 -7.79 -3.71
CA ILE A 428 -8.20 -8.99 -3.57
C ILE A 428 -7.61 -10.09 -4.44
N TYR A 429 -7.44 -11.26 -3.83
CA TYR A 429 -6.96 -12.49 -4.47
C TYR A 429 -8.09 -13.52 -4.51
N GLY A 430 -8.04 -14.44 -5.48
CA GLY A 430 -8.93 -15.57 -5.64
C GLY A 430 -9.00 -16.52 -4.43
N ALA A 431 -8.08 -16.38 -3.49
CA ALA A 431 -8.07 -17.15 -2.25
C ALA A 431 -8.77 -16.42 -1.08
N VAL A 432 -9.04 -15.11 -1.19
CA VAL A 432 -9.84 -14.36 -0.21
C VAL A 432 -11.28 -14.91 -0.18
N ASP A 433 -11.87 -15.03 1.00
CA ASP A 433 -13.29 -15.37 1.13
C ASP A 433 -14.15 -14.41 0.30
N ARG A 434 -14.87 -14.97 -0.67
CA ARG A 434 -15.66 -14.20 -1.62
C ARG A 434 -16.70 -13.32 -0.92
N ALA A 435 -17.20 -13.75 0.23
CA ALA A 435 -18.17 -12.98 1.01
C ALA A 435 -17.53 -11.75 1.68
N ASP A 436 -16.23 -11.78 1.97
CA ASP A 436 -15.53 -10.69 2.65
C ASP A 436 -15.02 -9.63 1.68
N ALA A 437 -14.70 -10.00 0.43
CA ALA A 437 -14.05 -9.11 -0.53
C ALA A 437 -14.76 -7.75 -0.73
N PRO A 438 -16.10 -7.68 -0.90
CA PRO A 438 -16.79 -6.40 -0.98
C PRO A 438 -16.60 -5.51 0.26
N GLY A 439 -16.73 -6.09 1.45
CA GLY A 439 -16.61 -5.37 2.72
C GLY A 439 -15.17 -4.89 2.99
N LEU A 440 -14.17 -5.67 2.57
CA LEU A 440 -12.77 -5.28 2.64
C LEU A 440 -12.49 -4.02 1.80
N LEU A 441 -12.99 -3.98 0.56
CA LEU A 441 -12.80 -2.85 -0.35
C LEU A 441 -13.48 -1.58 0.17
N THR A 442 -14.76 -1.65 0.54
CA THR A 442 -15.50 -0.46 1.01
C THR A 442 -14.95 0.05 2.34
N ARG A 443 -14.56 -0.84 3.24
CA ARG A 443 -13.94 -0.44 4.50
C ARG A 443 -12.57 0.19 4.30
N ALA A 444 -11.74 -0.36 3.41
CA ALA A 444 -10.45 0.25 3.08
C ALA A 444 -10.64 1.68 2.54
N TYR A 445 -11.63 1.88 1.66
CA TYR A 445 -12.01 3.21 1.17
C TYR A 445 -12.40 4.16 2.29
N ASP A 446 -13.28 3.73 3.20
CA ASP A 446 -13.74 4.54 4.34
C ASP A 446 -12.62 4.89 5.33
N LEU A 447 -11.54 4.08 5.37
CA LEU A 447 -10.36 4.32 6.21
C LEU A 447 -9.24 5.09 5.50
N GLY A 448 -9.45 5.52 4.25
CA GLY A 448 -8.51 6.38 3.53
C GLY A 448 -7.55 5.66 2.58
N ALA A 449 -7.79 4.39 2.23
CA ALA A 449 -7.01 3.70 1.19
C ALA A 449 -7.14 4.41 -0.16
N THR A 450 -6.05 4.46 -0.93
CA THR A 450 -6.01 5.08 -2.25
C THR A 450 -5.76 4.09 -3.38
N HIS A 451 -5.37 2.86 -3.06
CA HIS A 451 -5.04 1.81 -4.02
C HIS A 451 -5.91 0.57 -3.80
N PHE A 452 -6.50 0.07 -4.89
CA PHE A 452 -7.43 -1.06 -4.91
C PHE A 452 -7.11 -1.95 -6.11
N PHE A 453 -6.69 -3.18 -5.88
CA PHE A 453 -6.26 -4.05 -6.97
C PHE A 453 -6.90 -5.43 -6.90
N PHE A 454 -7.00 -6.09 -8.05
CA PHE A 454 -7.44 -7.47 -8.15
C PHE A 454 -6.34 -8.29 -8.80
N TRP A 455 -5.87 -9.35 -8.13
CA TRP A 455 -4.89 -10.25 -8.74
C TRP A 455 -5.59 -11.17 -9.73
N ASP A 456 -5.30 -11.00 -11.01
CA ASP A 456 -6.11 -11.54 -12.12
C ASP A 456 -5.46 -12.74 -12.81
N ASN A 457 -4.39 -13.31 -12.24
CA ASN A 457 -3.68 -14.45 -12.80
C ASN A 457 -3.25 -15.45 -11.71
N TYR A 458 -2.60 -16.54 -12.11
CA TYR A 458 -1.97 -17.54 -11.25
C TYR A 458 -2.91 -18.31 -10.31
N GLN A 459 -3.30 -19.52 -10.73
CA GLN A 459 -3.96 -20.53 -9.89
C GLN A 459 -5.01 -19.96 -8.90
N ILE A 460 -4.96 -20.39 -7.63
CA ILE A 460 -5.89 -19.97 -6.58
C ILE A 460 -5.83 -18.47 -6.25
N ALA A 461 -4.80 -17.74 -6.69
CA ALA A 461 -4.67 -16.30 -6.48
C ALA A 461 -5.52 -15.49 -7.47
N CYS A 462 -5.93 -16.08 -8.60
CA CYS A 462 -6.68 -15.40 -9.65
C CYS A 462 -8.12 -15.08 -9.23
N VAL A 463 -8.49 -13.81 -9.34
CA VAL A 463 -9.86 -13.31 -9.37
C VAL A 463 -10.31 -13.29 -10.84
N PRO A 464 -11.35 -14.05 -11.23
CA PRO A 464 -11.81 -14.09 -12.62
C PRO A 464 -12.31 -12.74 -13.13
N TYR A 465 -12.25 -12.50 -14.44
CA TYR A 465 -12.54 -11.22 -15.06
C TYR A 465 -13.90 -10.63 -14.67
N GLY A 466 -14.98 -11.42 -14.76
CA GLY A 466 -16.31 -10.99 -14.35
C GLY A 466 -16.43 -10.62 -12.88
N GLU A 467 -15.67 -11.28 -12.00
CA GLU A 467 -15.62 -10.95 -10.57
C GLU A 467 -14.87 -9.62 -10.34
N CYS A 468 -13.74 -9.39 -11.03
CA CYS A 468 -13.04 -8.11 -11.00
C CYS A 468 -13.96 -6.95 -11.41
N LEU A 469 -14.73 -7.10 -12.49
CA LEU A 469 -15.68 -6.09 -12.95
C LEU A 469 -16.80 -5.83 -11.93
N ALA A 470 -17.33 -6.89 -11.30
CA ALA A 470 -18.38 -6.76 -10.29
C ALA A 470 -17.88 -6.01 -9.04
N LEU A 471 -16.69 -6.37 -8.53
CA LEU A 471 -16.07 -5.71 -7.39
C LEU A 471 -15.72 -4.25 -7.69
N ALA A 472 -15.20 -3.96 -8.88
CA ALA A 472 -14.91 -2.59 -9.32
C ALA A 472 -16.18 -1.72 -9.36
N ARG A 473 -17.28 -2.21 -9.95
CA ARG A 473 -18.57 -1.49 -10.00
C ARG A 473 -19.11 -1.19 -8.61
N GLN A 474 -18.99 -2.15 -7.69
CA GLN A 474 -19.43 -1.97 -6.31
C GLN A 474 -18.59 -0.90 -5.59
N LEU A 475 -17.26 -0.96 -5.71
CA LEU A 475 -16.37 0.07 -5.15
C LEU A 475 -16.64 1.44 -5.76
N GLN A 476 -16.84 1.51 -7.07
CA GLN A 476 -17.17 2.76 -7.78
C GLN A 476 -18.48 3.36 -7.26
N THR A 477 -19.52 2.55 -7.10
CA THR A 477 -20.82 2.98 -6.54
C THR A 477 -20.64 3.53 -5.13
N HIS A 478 -19.87 2.82 -4.28
CA HIS A 478 -19.56 3.26 -2.93
C HIS A 478 -18.81 4.60 -2.94
N ALA A 479 -17.81 4.75 -3.80
CA ALA A 479 -17.01 5.96 -3.93
C ALA A 479 -17.82 7.16 -4.44
N GLN A 480 -18.70 6.96 -5.41
CA GLN A 480 -19.59 8.00 -5.92
C GLN A 480 -20.60 8.49 -4.88
N SER A 481 -21.04 7.61 -3.97
CA SER A 481 -21.91 7.99 -2.85
C SER A 481 -21.19 8.71 -1.71
N ARG A 482 -19.85 8.73 -1.72
CA ARG A 482 -18.99 9.35 -0.68
C ARG A 482 -17.78 10.07 -1.30
N PRO A 483 -17.99 11.03 -2.22
CA PRO A 483 -16.92 11.59 -3.04
C PRO A 483 -15.96 12.49 -2.25
N ASP A 484 -16.46 13.19 -1.23
CA ASP A 484 -15.67 14.11 -0.40
C ASP A 484 -14.88 13.37 0.67
N ARG A 485 -13.62 13.07 0.35
CA ARG A 485 -12.67 12.42 1.25
C ARG A 485 -11.57 13.37 1.65
N ASP A 486 -11.62 13.78 2.92
CA ASP A 486 -10.45 14.36 3.56
C ASP A 486 -9.46 13.22 3.90
N SER A 487 -8.62 12.87 2.93
CA SER A 487 -7.60 11.83 3.08
C SER A 487 -6.63 12.12 4.24
N ALA A 488 -6.33 13.40 4.51
CA ALA A 488 -5.44 13.78 5.61
C ALA A 488 -6.09 13.48 6.97
N ARG A 489 -7.39 13.78 7.12
CA ARG A 489 -8.17 13.41 8.30
C ARG A 489 -8.32 11.90 8.43
N LEU A 490 -8.66 11.18 7.36
CA LEU A 490 -8.83 9.72 7.39
C LEU A 490 -7.54 8.99 7.80
N LYS A 491 -6.39 9.42 7.25
CA LYS A 491 -5.06 8.91 7.63
C LYS A 491 -4.74 9.12 9.11
N ARG A 492 -5.31 10.15 9.75
CA ARG A 492 -5.11 10.51 11.17
C ARG A 492 -6.28 10.13 12.07
N ALA A 493 -7.22 9.32 11.59
CA ALA A 493 -8.44 8.99 12.33
C ALA A 493 -8.20 8.11 13.58
N ALA A 494 -7.05 7.44 13.67
CA ALA A 494 -6.69 6.65 14.84
C ALA A 494 -6.39 7.51 16.07
N GLU A 495 -6.99 7.14 17.19
CA GLU A 495 -6.74 7.76 18.49
C GLU A 495 -5.60 7.07 19.25
N VAL A 496 -5.37 5.77 18.98
CA VAL A 496 -4.39 4.95 19.69
C VAL A 496 -3.37 4.38 18.71
N ALA A 497 -2.08 4.40 19.06
CA ALA A 497 -1.05 3.61 18.38
C ALA A 497 -0.67 2.41 19.25
N ILE A 498 -0.70 1.20 18.70
CA ILE A 498 -0.23 -0.01 19.37
C ILE A 498 1.06 -0.49 18.68
N LEU A 499 2.17 -0.46 19.41
CA LEU A 499 3.50 -0.77 18.91
C LEU A 499 3.87 -2.21 19.26
N LEU A 500 4.30 -2.96 18.23
CA LEU A 500 4.78 -4.33 18.30
C LEU A 500 6.32 -4.35 18.18
N PRO A 501 7.04 -5.24 18.88
CA PRO A 501 8.50 -5.30 18.69
C PRO A 501 8.91 -5.56 17.24
N PRO A 502 9.94 -4.87 16.72
CA PRO A 502 10.38 -5.06 15.35
C PRO A 502 10.74 -6.50 15.03
N GLY A 503 10.33 -6.97 13.85
CA GLY A 503 10.54 -8.34 13.40
C GLY A 503 9.49 -9.35 13.89
N TYR A 504 8.64 -9.00 14.86
CA TYR A 504 7.48 -9.83 15.18
C TYR A 504 6.38 -9.54 14.15
N ASP A 505 5.71 -10.56 13.62
CA ASP A 505 4.70 -10.36 12.58
C ASP A 505 3.50 -11.29 12.78
N LEU A 506 2.61 -11.31 11.78
CA LEU A 506 1.43 -12.17 11.78
C LEU A 506 1.68 -13.51 11.08
N GLY A 507 2.88 -13.77 10.56
CA GLY A 507 3.18 -14.86 9.63
C GLY A 507 2.83 -14.53 8.17
N HIS A 508 2.56 -15.57 7.37
CA HIS A 508 2.24 -15.49 5.94
C HIS A 508 0.86 -16.11 5.64
N VAL A 509 0.78 -17.19 4.84
CA VAL A 509 -0.45 -17.95 4.49
C VAL A 509 -1.35 -18.22 5.69
N HIS A 510 -0.75 -18.50 6.84
CA HIS A 510 -1.47 -18.84 8.06
C HIS A 510 -1.31 -17.72 9.10
N MET A 511 -1.96 -16.58 8.83
CA MET A 511 -1.90 -15.40 9.69
C MET A 511 -2.38 -15.73 11.11
N GLY A 512 -1.45 -16.01 12.03
CA GLY A 512 -1.76 -16.35 13.42
C GLY A 512 -1.64 -17.82 13.82
N ARG A 513 -1.35 -18.78 12.93
CA ARG A 513 -1.18 -20.20 13.32
C ARG A 513 0.22 -20.54 13.81
N GLY A 514 0.71 -19.83 14.83
CA GLY A 514 1.79 -20.37 15.63
C GLY A 514 3.21 -20.14 15.14
N ASN A 515 3.47 -19.35 14.09
CA ASN A 515 4.82 -18.95 13.69
C ASN A 515 4.92 -17.52 13.16
N PHE A 516 6.13 -16.97 13.19
CA PHE A 516 6.47 -15.71 12.54
C PHE A 516 7.09 -15.95 11.16
N TRP A 517 6.92 -14.98 10.26
CA TRP A 517 7.46 -14.98 8.89
C TRP A 517 7.05 -16.21 8.06
N GLY A 518 6.08 -17.03 8.49
CA GLY A 518 5.79 -18.30 7.84
C GLY A 518 6.93 -19.33 7.95
N LEU A 519 7.71 -19.27 9.04
CA LEU A 519 8.86 -20.14 9.33
C LEU A 519 8.58 -20.98 10.57
N ASN A 520 8.54 -22.30 10.43
CA ASN A 520 8.22 -23.20 11.54
C ASN A 520 9.20 -23.08 12.72
N GLU A 521 10.46 -22.82 12.41
CA GLU A 521 11.53 -22.63 13.38
C GLU A 521 11.31 -21.38 14.24
N LEU A 522 10.49 -20.41 13.81
CA LEU A 522 10.08 -19.25 14.59
C LEU A 522 8.67 -19.42 15.18
N ASN A 523 8.43 -20.58 15.80
CA ASN A 523 7.15 -20.88 16.43
C ASN A 523 6.91 -20.11 17.74
N LEU A 524 5.64 -19.92 18.11
CA LEU A 524 5.23 -19.10 19.25
C LEU A 524 5.65 -19.62 20.63
N GLU A 525 6.07 -20.88 20.77
CA GLU A 525 6.52 -21.46 22.04
C GLU A 525 8.01 -21.25 22.32
N ARG A 526 8.77 -20.74 21.35
CA ARG A 526 10.15 -20.32 21.57
C ARG A 526 10.21 -19.09 22.48
N THR A 527 11.28 -19.03 23.27
CA THR A 527 11.59 -17.89 24.13
C THR A 527 12.55 -16.95 23.43
N ASN A 528 12.31 -15.65 23.59
CA ASN A 528 13.27 -14.61 23.21
C ASN A 528 14.42 -14.51 24.22
N HIS A 529 15.30 -13.53 24.02
CA HIS A 529 16.47 -13.30 24.87
C HIS A 529 16.13 -12.83 26.30
N PHE A 530 14.88 -12.42 26.58
CA PHE A 530 14.38 -12.16 27.93
C PHE A 530 13.80 -13.40 28.62
N GLY A 531 13.85 -14.58 27.99
CA GLY A 531 13.20 -15.79 28.49
C GLY A 531 11.68 -15.77 28.35
N VAL A 532 11.11 -14.83 27.58
CA VAL A 532 9.67 -14.68 27.38
C VAL A 532 9.26 -15.38 26.08
N ARG A 533 8.20 -16.19 26.13
CA ARG A 533 7.67 -16.84 24.93
C ARG A 533 7.11 -15.82 23.95
N TYR A 534 7.35 -16.00 22.66
CA TYR A 534 6.77 -15.16 21.62
C TYR A 534 5.24 -15.08 21.71
N ARG A 535 4.55 -16.17 22.09
CA ARG A 535 3.10 -16.18 22.33
C ARG A 535 2.66 -15.14 23.35
N ARG A 536 3.44 -14.90 24.41
CA ARG A 536 3.08 -13.93 25.46
C ARG A 536 3.11 -12.50 24.93
N VAL A 537 4.14 -12.17 24.14
CA VAL A 537 4.27 -10.85 23.51
C VAL A 537 3.10 -10.60 22.54
N MET A 538 2.83 -11.54 21.64
CA MET A 538 1.72 -11.43 20.69
C MET A 538 0.35 -11.43 21.38
N GLY A 539 0.18 -12.21 22.46
CA GLY A 539 -1.04 -12.21 23.27
C GLY A 539 -1.33 -10.85 23.90
N ASN A 540 -0.29 -10.17 24.43
CA ASN A 540 -0.44 -8.80 24.91
C ASN A 540 -0.87 -7.86 23.79
N PHE A 541 -0.23 -7.94 22.62
CA PHE A 541 -0.55 -7.11 21.45
C PHE A 541 -2.00 -7.27 20.99
N PHE A 542 -2.45 -8.51 20.77
CA PHE A 542 -3.82 -8.78 20.35
C PHE A 542 -4.88 -8.47 21.42
N THR A 543 -4.52 -8.52 22.71
CA THR A 543 -5.45 -8.11 23.77
C THR A 543 -5.64 -6.59 23.79
N GLU A 544 -4.63 -5.79 23.48
CA GLU A 544 -4.77 -4.32 23.37
C GLU A 544 -5.57 -3.93 22.12
N ILE A 545 -5.44 -4.68 21.03
CA ILE A 545 -6.33 -4.58 19.85
C ILE A 545 -7.78 -4.88 20.26
N GLU A 546 -8.01 -6.02 20.93
CA GLU A 546 -9.32 -6.40 21.46
C GLU A 546 -9.90 -5.28 22.34
N ASN A 547 -9.08 -4.68 23.19
CA ASN A 547 -9.47 -3.57 24.05
C ASN A 547 -9.94 -2.36 23.23
N CYS A 548 -9.23 -1.95 22.18
CA CYS A 548 -9.65 -0.82 21.34
C CYS A 548 -10.95 -1.12 20.60
N LEU A 549 -11.07 -2.31 19.99
CA LEU A 549 -12.26 -2.72 19.25
C LEU A 549 -13.51 -2.73 20.13
N ARG A 550 -13.43 -3.24 21.37
CA ARG A 550 -14.58 -3.29 22.28
C ARG A 550 -15.05 -1.92 22.76
N HIS A 551 -14.15 -0.96 22.85
CA HIS A 551 -14.48 0.42 23.22
C HIS A 551 -14.81 1.30 22.01
N GLY A 552 -14.83 0.75 20.78
CA GLY A 552 -15.07 1.52 19.56
C GLY A 552 -13.98 2.55 19.27
N VAL A 553 -12.76 2.35 19.78
CA VAL A 553 -11.64 3.28 19.61
C VAL A 553 -10.85 2.90 18.37
N ALA A 554 -10.68 3.86 17.45
CA ALA A 554 -9.84 3.66 16.27
C ALA A 554 -8.35 3.58 16.65
N PHE A 555 -7.64 2.60 16.10
CA PHE A 555 -6.23 2.35 16.42
C PHE A 555 -5.38 2.11 15.17
N ASP A 556 -4.11 2.47 15.25
CA ASP A 556 -3.07 2.13 14.28
C ASP A 556 -2.08 1.12 14.90
N LEU A 557 -1.52 0.27 14.04
CA LEU A 557 -0.56 -0.77 14.42
C LEU A 557 0.76 -0.49 13.73
N LEU A 558 1.86 -0.63 14.46
CA LEU A 558 3.19 -0.29 13.96
C LEU A 558 4.22 -1.23 14.58
N TRP A 559 5.32 -1.50 13.88
CA TRP A 559 6.54 -1.88 14.58
C TRP A 559 7.03 -0.74 15.45
N ASP A 560 7.63 -1.06 16.58
CA ASP A 560 8.22 -0.11 17.50
C ASP A 560 9.59 0.36 16.98
N LEU A 561 9.56 1.17 15.92
CA LEU A 561 10.75 1.68 15.24
C LEU A 561 11.23 2.99 15.88
N ASN A 562 12.54 3.21 15.82
CA ASN A 562 13.13 4.48 16.23
C ASN A 562 12.70 5.61 15.28
N GLY A 563 12.39 6.79 15.84
CA GLY A 563 12.07 7.97 15.04
C GLY A 563 10.65 8.03 14.46
N LEU A 564 9.75 7.13 14.86
CA LEU A 564 8.35 7.21 14.47
C LEU A 564 7.70 8.51 14.96
N LYS A 565 6.96 9.16 14.07
CA LYS A 565 6.10 10.30 14.40
C LYS A 565 4.84 9.80 15.08
N LEU A 566 4.82 9.83 16.40
CA LEU A 566 3.69 9.40 17.24
C LEU A 566 2.85 10.58 17.75
N ASP A 567 3.10 11.79 17.25
CA ASP A 567 2.31 12.96 17.61
C ASP A 567 0.87 12.84 17.09
N GLY A 568 -0.06 13.38 17.89
CA GLY A 568 -1.48 13.39 17.59
C GLY A 568 -2.22 12.08 17.86
N TYR A 569 -1.57 11.04 18.39
CA TYR A 569 -2.30 9.96 19.05
C TYR A 569 -2.64 10.40 20.48
N ARG A 570 -3.86 10.09 20.93
CA ARG A 570 -4.27 10.31 22.33
C ARG A 570 -3.46 9.41 23.26
N GLU A 571 -3.18 8.18 22.83
CA GLU A 571 -2.47 7.17 23.61
C GLU A 571 -1.53 6.35 22.72
N VAL A 572 -0.35 6.01 23.26
CA VAL A 572 0.60 5.08 22.66
C VAL A 572 0.77 3.89 23.59
N VAL A 573 0.48 2.69 23.08
CA VAL A 573 0.60 1.42 23.78
C VAL A 573 1.78 0.66 23.19
N ARG A 574 2.85 0.49 23.96
CA ARG A 574 4.07 -0.20 23.52
C ARG A 574 4.14 -1.58 24.15
N VAL A 575 4.00 -2.61 23.34
CA VAL A 575 4.21 -4.00 23.76
C VAL A 575 5.70 -4.31 23.66
N ARG A 576 6.30 -4.68 24.78
CA ARG A 576 7.75 -4.90 24.89
C ARG A 576 8.09 -6.38 24.75
N GLU A 577 9.29 -6.68 24.27
CA GLU A 577 9.79 -8.05 24.18
C GLU A 577 9.91 -8.75 25.54
N ASP A 578 10.13 -7.99 26.63
CA ASP A 578 10.13 -8.51 28.00
C ASP A 578 8.73 -8.90 28.52
N GLY A 579 7.70 -8.85 27.65
CA GLY A 579 6.33 -9.25 27.98
C GLY A 579 5.56 -8.21 28.80
N ARG A 580 6.13 -7.02 29.02
CA ARG A 580 5.44 -5.89 29.64
C ARG A 580 4.72 -5.03 28.61
N VAL A 581 3.76 -4.25 29.08
CA VAL A 581 3.03 -3.28 28.25
C VAL A 581 3.20 -1.91 28.87
N GLU A 582 3.70 -0.99 28.09
CA GLU A 582 3.87 0.41 28.47
C GLU A 582 2.78 1.25 27.80
N ILE A 583 2.16 2.14 28.56
CA ILE A 583 1.10 3.02 28.07
C ILE A 583 1.49 4.46 28.36
N SER A 584 1.48 5.27 27.32
CA SER A 584 1.81 6.70 27.37
C SER A 584 0.64 7.52 26.85
N ALA A 585 0.14 8.46 27.66
CA ALA A 585 -0.95 9.37 27.31
C ALA A 585 -0.60 10.78 27.81
N GLY A 586 -0.25 11.68 26.88
CA GLY A 586 0.36 12.97 27.23
C GLY A 586 1.65 12.78 28.03
N SER A 587 1.75 13.43 29.20
CA SER A 587 2.89 13.28 30.11
C SER A 587 2.83 12.05 31.02
N ARG A 588 1.69 11.34 31.05
CA ARG A 588 1.52 10.17 31.92
C ARG A 588 2.06 8.93 31.24
N ARG A 589 2.90 8.19 31.96
CA ARG A 589 3.47 6.91 31.52
C ARG A 589 3.23 5.86 32.59
N SER A 590 2.79 4.67 32.18
CA SER A 590 2.61 3.53 33.08
C SER A 590 3.19 2.26 32.47
N LEU A 591 3.83 1.44 33.29
CA LEU A 591 4.38 0.15 32.89
C LEU A 591 3.61 -0.97 33.60
N ARG A 592 3.06 -1.90 32.83
CA ARG A 592 2.24 -3.00 33.31
C ARG A 592 2.91 -4.33 33.04
N LYS A 593 2.61 -5.34 33.87
CA LYS A 593 3.09 -6.73 33.68
C LYS A 593 2.43 -7.45 32.47
N GLY A 594 1.46 -6.81 31.83
CA GLY A 594 0.72 -7.34 30.68
C GLY A 594 -0.34 -6.35 30.21
N SER A 595 -1.09 -6.75 29.18
CA SER A 595 -2.13 -5.95 28.55
C SER A 595 -3.32 -5.65 29.48
N ARG A 596 -4.11 -4.64 29.10
CA ARG A 596 -5.45 -4.35 29.61
C ARG A 596 -6.42 -5.35 28.99
N VAL A 597 -6.88 -6.31 29.78
CA VAL A 597 -7.93 -7.23 29.36
C VAL A 597 -9.27 -6.49 29.44
N PRO A 598 -9.98 -6.30 28.31
CA PRO A 598 -11.28 -5.64 28.32
C PRO A 598 -12.37 -6.55 28.87
N GLU A 599 -13.57 -5.99 29.11
CA GLU A 599 -14.75 -6.79 29.41
C GLU A 599 -15.08 -7.72 28.23
N ARG A 600 -15.21 -9.01 28.50
CA ARG A 600 -15.43 -10.06 27.51
C ARG A 600 -16.88 -10.52 27.52
N PRO A 601 -17.40 -11.10 26.41
CA PRO A 601 -18.78 -11.50 26.30
C PRO A 601 -19.10 -12.55 27.36
N ALA A 602 -20.23 -12.38 28.05
CA ALA A 602 -20.71 -13.35 29.02
C ALA A 602 -20.96 -14.72 28.39
N GLY A 603 -20.98 -15.76 29.22
CA GLY A 603 -21.28 -17.14 28.83
C GLY A 603 -20.08 -18.08 28.91
N LYS A 604 -20.36 -19.37 28.76
CA LYS A 604 -19.38 -20.44 28.93
C LYS A 604 -18.57 -20.62 27.63
N PRO A 605 -17.22 -20.70 27.71
CA PRO A 605 -16.41 -21.08 26.56
C PRO A 605 -16.72 -22.52 26.13
N PRO A 606 -16.34 -22.92 24.90
CA PRO A 606 -16.40 -24.33 24.51
C PRO A 606 -15.51 -25.20 25.42
N GLN A 607 -15.85 -26.47 25.56
CA GLN A 607 -15.01 -27.46 26.24
C GLN A 607 -14.25 -28.29 25.21
N LEU A 608 -13.01 -28.63 25.54
CA LEU A 608 -12.12 -29.41 24.69
C LEU A 608 -11.44 -30.50 25.52
N VAL A 609 -11.57 -31.75 25.11
CA VAL A 609 -10.87 -32.90 25.70
C VAL A 609 -10.13 -33.62 24.58
N VAL A 610 -8.85 -33.93 24.80
CA VAL A 610 -8.00 -34.62 23.81
C VAL A 610 -7.59 -35.98 24.34
N GLU A 611 -7.62 -36.99 23.47
CA GLU A 611 -7.13 -38.33 23.72
C GLU A 611 -6.12 -38.72 22.63
N LEU A 612 -5.09 -39.45 23.03
CA LEU A 612 -4.05 -39.97 22.13
C LEU A 612 -4.13 -41.48 22.10
N SER A 613 -4.03 -42.05 20.90
CA SER A 613 -3.91 -43.49 20.67
C SER A 613 -2.68 -43.78 19.79
N GLY A 614 -2.03 -44.92 20.02
CA GLY A 614 -0.73 -45.23 19.39
C GLY A 614 0.45 -44.43 19.96
N ALA A 615 0.30 -43.85 21.16
CA ALA A 615 1.33 -43.05 21.82
C ALA A 615 2.40 -43.90 22.54
N ASP A 616 2.32 -45.24 22.50
CA ASP A 616 3.29 -46.18 23.06
C ASP A 616 4.06 -46.92 21.94
N GLY A 617 5.35 -47.22 22.15
CA GLY A 617 6.24 -47.88 21.15
C GLY A 617 7.42 -47.03 20.61
N PRO A 618 8.32 -47.61 19.80
CA PRO A 618 9.48 -46.90 19.22
C PRO A 618 9.11 -46.01 18.02
N SER A 619 10.00 -45.09 17.62
CA SER A 619 9.90 -44.32 16.36
C SER A 619 10.49 -45.08 15.15
N PRO A 620 10.01 -44.87 13.90
CA PRO A 620 8.89 -44.00 13.52
C PRO A 620 7.54 -44.66 13.80
N ARG A 621 6.56 -43.86 14.26
CA ARG A 621 5.20 -44.37 14.53
C ARG A 621 4.12 -43.35 14.21
N ALA A 622 2.96 -43.85 13.79
CA ALA A 622 1.76 -43.06 13.61
C ALA A 622 0.99 -42.92 14.93
N ILE A 623 0.58 -41.71 15.26
CA ILE A 623 -0.26 -41.38 16.41
C ILE A 623 -1.58 -40.82 15.89
N THR A 624 -2.67 -41.24 16.50
CA THR A 624 -4.00 -40.69 16.24
C THR A 624 -4.46 -39.92 17.48
N ALA A 625 -4.83 -38.66 17.28
CA ALA A 625 -5.40 -37.81 18.31
C ALA A 625 -6.86 -37.52 18.02
N HIS A 626 -7.72 -37.65 19.04
CA HIS A 626 -9.13 -37.28 18.96
C HIS A 626 -9.42 -36.15 19.95
N ALA A 627 -10.09 -35.11 19.48
CA ALA A 627 -10.65 -34.04 20.29
C ALA A 627 -12.17 -34.21 20.37
N ARG A 628 -12.69 -34.34 21.59
CA ARG A 628 -14.10 -34.14 21.88
C ARG A 628 -14.34 -32.67 22.21
N ILE A 629 -15.14 -31.99 21.40
CA ILE A 629 -15.48 -30.59 21.53
C ILE A 629 -16.93 -30.50 21.96
N THR A 630 -17.21 -29.78 23.05
CA THR A 630 -18.60 -29.50 23.47
C THR A 630 -18.84 -28.01 23.40
N GLU A 631 -19.90 -27.60 22.70
CA GLU A 631 -20.26 -26.19 22.59
C GLU A 631 -20.62 -25.61 23.97
N GLY A 632 -20.21 -24.36 24.18
CA GLY A 632 -20.54 -23.61 25.38
C GLY A 632 -21.80 -22.78 25.18
N SER A 633 -21.69 -21.47 25.34
CA SER A 633 -22.79 -20.53 25.11
C SER A 633 -22.90 -20.04 23.65
N ALA A 634 -22.04 -20.48 22.73
CA ALA A 634 -22.15 -20.18 21.31
C ALA A 634 -21.60 -21.33 20.46
N PRO A 635 -22.01 -21.43 19.18
CA PRO A 635 -21.54 -22.47 18.28
C PRO A 635 -20.03 -22.39 18.03
N VAL A 636 -19.39 -23.55 17.90
CA VAL A 636 -17.98 -23.67 17.54
C VAL A 636 -17.82 -23.55 16.03
N TYR A 637 -16.99 -22.60 15.59
CA TYR A 637 -16.70 -22.44 14.17
C TYR A 637 -15.28 -22.00 13.90
N PHE A 638 -14.60 -22.77 13.04
CA PHE A 638 -13.31 -22.43 12.48
C PHE A 638 -13.16 -23.15 11.15
N THR A 639 -12.76 -22.44 10.09
CA THR A 639 -12.46 -23.06 8.78
C THR A 639 -10.99 -22.90 8.41
N ALA A 640 -10.42 -23.90 7.73
CA ALA A 640 -9.11 -23.77 7.08
C ALA A 640 -9.17 -23.06 5.71
N GLY A 641 -10.37 -22.64 5.29
CA GLY A 641 -10.67 -22.07 3.97
C GLY A 641 -11.33 -23.10 3.05
N ALA A 642 -11.80 -22.64 1.88
CA ALA A 642 -12.49 -23.45 0.88
C ALA A 642 -11.64 -24.62 0.38
N ASP A 643 -12.15 -25.84 0.33
CA ASP A 643 -11.44 -26.99 -0.28
C ASP A 643 -11.25 -26.84 -1.80
N GLY A 644 -10.69 -27.86 -2.47
CA GLY A 644 -10.51 -27.85 -3.93
C GLY A 644 -11.79 -27.68 -4.76
N ARG A 645 -12.98 -27.84 -4.15
CA ARG A 645 -14.29 -27.63 -4.77
C ARG A 645 -14.91 -26.29 -4.40
N GLY A 646 -14.20 -25.43 -3.67
CA GLY A 646 -14.73 -24.15 -3.19
C GLY A 646 -15.59 -24.26 -1.93
N VAL A 647 -15.61 -25.42 -1.25
CA VAL A 647 -16.49 -25.64 -0.09
C VAL A 647 -15.77 -25.34 1.22
N TYR A 648 -16.37 -24.47 2.04
CA TYR A 648 -15.85 -24.12 3.37
C TYR A 648 -16.33 -25.12 4.41
N HIS A 649 -15.39 -25.92 4.93
CA HIS A 649 -15.66 -26.88 6.00
C HIS A 649 -15.39 -26.28 7.38
N ASN A 650 -16.24 -26.59 8.36
CA ASN A 650 -15.97 -26.30 9.76
C ASN A 650 -14.96 -27.34 10.29
N ALA A 651 -13.70 -26.97 10.41
CA ALA A 651 -12.63 -27.80 10.95
C ALA A 651 -12.73 -27.98 12.48
N MET A 652 -13.41 -27.05 13.17
CA MET A 652 -13.67 -27.02 14.62
C MET A 652 -12.46 -26.99 15.57
N ALA A 653 -11.31 -27.55 15.19
CA ALA A 653 -10.08 -27.57 15.98
C ALA A 653 -8.84 -27.21 15.14
N LEU A 654 -7.93 -26.47 15.77
CA LEU A 654 -6.57 -26.20 15.32
C LEU A 654 -5.61 -27.14 16.03
N TRP A 655 -4.71 -27.78 15.28
CA TRP A 655 -3.75 -28.76 15.77
C TRP A 655 -2.30 -28.34 15.48
N GLU A 656 -1.46 -28.36 16.50
CA GLU A 656 -0.05 -27.98 16.43
C GLU A 656 0.80 -29.02 17.17
N LEU A 657 1.87 -29.51 16.56
CA LEU A 657 2.83 -30.43 17.17
C LEU A 657 4.19 -29.77 17.35
N TYR A 658 4.76 -29.95 18.54
CA TYR A 658 6.08 -29.46 18.91
C TYR A 658 6.99 -30.61 19.36
N GLY A 659 8.29 -30.52 19.04
CA GLY A 659 9.36 -31.39 19.53
C GLY A 659 9.95 -32.35 18.47
N PRO A 660 11.04 -33.06 18.81
CA PRO A 660 11.70 -33.08 20.13
C PRO A 660 12.54 -31.84 20.46
N GLU A 661 13.06 -31.14 19.44
CA GLU A 661 13.81 -29.89 19.65
C GLU A 661 12.87 -28.66 19.62
N ALA A 662 13.39 -27.49 20.01
CA ALA A 662 12.56 -26.28 20.15
C ALA A 662 12.13 -25.68 18.79
N GLU A 663 12.94 -25.89 17.76
CA GLU A 663 12.68 -25.52 16.37
C GLU A 663 11.73 -26.48 15.65
N ASP A 664 11.51 -27.68 16.21
CA ASP A 664 10.67 -28.70 15.59
C ASP A 664 9.20 -28.36 15.85
N TYR A 665 8.57 -27.81 14.84
CA TYR A 665 7.18 -27.41 14.85
C TYR A 665 6.52 -27.75 13.52
N ARG A 666 5.28 -28.26 13.59
CA ARG A 666 4.43 -28.40 12.43
C ARG A 666 2.96 -28.25 12.79
N GLN A 667 2.22 -27.66 11.87
CA GLN A 667 0.76 -27.67 11.91
C GLN A 667 0.24 -29.00 11.39
N LEU A 668 -0.88 -29.46 11.94
CA LEU A 668 -1.54 -30.70 11.52
C LEU A 668 -2.92 -30.41 10.95
N SER A 669 -3.33 -31.23 9.98
CA SER A 669 -4.67 -31.17 9.38
C SER A 669 -5.64 -32.03 10.19
N GLY A 670 -6.69 -31.41 10.74
CA GLY A 670 -7.79 -32.10 11.40
C GLY A 670 -8.88 -32.53 10.42
N ARG A 671 -9.60 -33.60 10.75
CA ARG A 671 -10.81 -34.08 10.06
C ARG A 671 -11.94 -34.26 11.07
N VAL A 672 -13.12 -33.71 10.78
CA VAL A 672 -14.32 -33.98 11.59
C VAL A 672 -14.74 -35.43 11.40
N ILE A 673 -14.80 -36.18 12.50
CA ILE A 673 -15.18 -37.60 12.53
C ILE A 673 -16.69 -37.73 12.76
N SER A 674 -17.23 -36.96 13.70
CA SER A 674 -18.67 -36.89 13.96
C SER A 674 -19.09 -35.45 14.25
N THR A 675 -20.19 -35.03 13.63
CA THR A 675 -20.84 -33.74 13.95
C THR A 675 -21.81 -33.91 15.12
N PRO A 676 -22.19 -32.82 15.80
CA PRO A 676 -23.21 -32.89 16.84
C PRO A 676 -24.51 -33.47 16.25
N ALA A 677 -25.13 -34.42 16.95
CA ALA A 677 -26.48 -34.89 16.61
C ALA A 677 -27.48 -33.73 16.81
N ARG A 678 -28.68 -33.80 16.21
CA ARG A 678 -29.72 -32.75 16.34
C ARG A 678 -30.09 -32.41 17.80
N ASP A 679 -29.74 -33.29 18.74
CA ASP A 679 -29.98 -33.23 20.19
C ASP A 679 -28.69 -33.20 21.05
N GLY A 680 -27.50 -33.25 20.44
CA GLY A 680 -26.20 -33.26 21.14
C GLY A 680 -25.39 -32.00 20.89
N SER A 681 -24.63 -31.53 21.89
CA SER A 681 -23.73 -30.37 21.78
C SER A 681 -22.25 -30.74 21.55
N ALA A 682 -21.96 -32.03 21.34
CA ALA A 682 -20.58 -32.54 21.25
C ALA A 682 -20.22 -33.07 19.85
N ALA A 683 -19.06 -32.68 19.34
CA ALA A 683 -18.46 -33.16 18.10
C ALA A 683 -17.11 -33.83 18.37
N THR A 684 -16.70 -34.74 17.49
CA THR A 684 -15.38 -35.38 17.54
C THR A 684 -14.58 -35.02 16.29
N VAL A 685 -13.37 -34.50 16.50
CA VAL A 685 -12.41 -34.16 15.44
C VAL A 685 -11.15 -34.98 15.65
N GLY A 686 -10.64 -35.61 14.59
CA GLY A 686 -9.40 -36.38 14.63
C GLY A 686 -8.28 -35.75 13.83
N THR A 687 -7.04 -36.06 14.21
CA THR A 687 -5.84 -35.84 13.38
C THR A 687 -4.93 -37.05 13.51
N GLN A 688 -4.21 -37.37 12.43
CA GLN A 688 -3.19 -38.41 12.42
C GLN A 688 -1.85 -37.80 12.03
N PHE A 689 -0.76 -38.23 12.68
CA PHE A 689 0.59 -37.72 12.39
C PHE A 689 1.67 -38.76 12.74
N THR A 690 2.83 -38.66 12.08
CA THR A 690 3.96 -39.57 12.29
C THR A 690 5.08 -38.89 13.05
N VAL A 691 5.55 -39.47 14.15
CA VAL A 691 6.75 -38.99 14.86
C VAL A 691 7.96 -39.81 14.44
N GLU A 692 8.99 -39.13 13.93
CA GLU A 692 10.15 -39.77 13.27
C GLU A 692 11.35 -39.94 14.21
N HIS A 693 11.45 -39.09 15.22
CA HIS A 693 12.60 -39.06 16.12
C HIS A 693 12.20 -39.39 17.56
N PRO A 694 13.06 -40.05 18.34
CA PRO A 694 12.85 -40.22 19.77
C PRO A 694 12.95 -38.86 20.48
N GLY A 695 12.22 -38.71 21.59
CA GLY A 695 12.25 -37.50 22.41
C GLY A 695 10.88 -37.11 22.97
N ARG A 696 10.81 -35.91 23.56
CA ARG A 696 9.58 -35.38 24.18
C ARG A 696 8.83 -34.51 23.20
N TYR A 697 7.58 -34.85 22.95
CA TYR A 697 6.68 -34.12 22.09
C TYR A 697 5.54 -33.48 22.89
N ARG A 698 4.97 -32.43 22.31
CA ARG A 698 3.79 -31.74 22.85
C ARG A 698 2.82 -31.49 21.71
N LEU A 699 1.63 -32.07 21.82
CA LEU A 699 0.50 -31.78 20.95
C LEU A 699 -0.37 -30.70 21.60
N ARG A 700 -0.65 -29.65 20.85
CA ARG A 700 -1.59 -28.60 21.21
C ARG A 700 -2.84 -28.74 20.34
N ALA A 701 -4.00 -28.76 20.97
CA ALA A 701 -5.28 -28.63 20.32
C ALA A 701 -5.97 -27.36 20.83
N ALA A 702 -6.58 -26.59 19.93
CA ALA A 702 -7.36 -25.42 20.29
C ALA A 702 -8.68 -25.38 19.52
N THR A 703 -9.71 -24.81 20.13
CA THR A 703 -11.01 -24.55 19.50
C THR A 703 -11.53 -23.18 19.93
N THR A 704 -12.44 -22.59 19.17
CA THR A 704 -13.04 -21.29 19.47
C THR A 704 -14.49 -21.23 18.98
N ASP A 705 -15.32 -20.47 19.69
CA ASP A 705 -16.71 -20.24 19.33
C ASP A 705 -16.92 -18.92 18.58
N LEU A 706 -18.14 -18.69 18.07
CA LEU A 706 -18.51 -17.48 17.35
C LEU A 706 -18.49 -16.19 18.21
N ALA A 707 -18.36 -16.31 19.53
CA ALA A 707 -18.11 -15.17 20.43
C ALA A 707 -16.61 -14.90 20.63
N GLY A 708 -15.74 -15.71 20.03
CA GLY A 708 -14.29 -15.64 20.13
C GLY A 708 -13.71 -16.30 21.37
N ARG A 709 -14.51 -17.01 22.17
CA ARG A 709 -14.04 -17.70 23.38
C ARG A 709 -13.35 -18.99 22.97
N SER A 710 -12.13 -19.19 23.47
CA SER A 710 -11.28 -20.31 23.09
C SER A 710 -11.05 -21.29 24.24
N ALA A 711 -10.85 -22.56 23.90
CA ALA A 711 -10.31 -23.59 24.78
C ALA A 711 -9.06 -24.21 24.17
N VAL A 712 -8.06 -24.49 25.00
CA VAL A 712 -6.76 -25.01 24.57
C VAL A 712 -6.36 -26.17 25.48
N VAL A 713 -5.94 -27.28 24.89
CA VAL A 713 -5.43 -28.46 25.59
C VAL A 713 -4.05 -28.81 25.09
N TRP A 714 -3.16 -29.15 26.02
CA TRP A 714 -1.83 -29.69 25.73
C TRP A 714 -1.77 -31.15 26.15
N LYS A 715 -1.21 -32.00 25.29
CA LYS A 715 -0.86 -33.38 25.58
C LYS A 715 0.61 -33.59 25.34
N GLU A 716 1.33 -33.95 26.39
CA GLU A 716 2.73 -34.32 26.30
C GLU A 716 2.86 -35.83 26.19
N PHE A 717 3.81 -36.29 25.40
CA PHE A 717 4.13 -37.70 25.28
C PHE A 717 5.60 -37.88 24.90
N SER A 718 6.15 -39.05 25.21
CA SER A 718 7.54 -39.39 24.89
C SER A 718 7.58 -40.49 23.84
N VAL A 719 8.56 -40.40 22.96
CA VAL A 719 8.85 -41.41 21.94
C VAL A 719 10.18 -42.05 22.30
N LYS A 720 10.16 -43.37 22.52
CA LYS A 720 11.37 -44.13 22.83
C LYS A 720 12.14 -44.43 21.53
N ARG A 721 13.44 -44.69 21.67
CA ARG A 721 14.27 -45.22 20.59
C ARG A 721 13.72 -46.55 20.10
#